data_AF-A0A1X1QI42-F1
#
_entry.id   AF-A0A1X1QI42-F1
#
_cell.length_a   1.000
_cell.length_b   1.000
_cell.length_c   1.000
_cell.angle_alpha   90.00
_cell.angle_beta   90.00
_cell.angle_gamma   90.00
#
_symmetry.space_group_name_H-M   'P 1'
#
loop_
_entity.id
_entity.type
_entity.pdbx_description
1 polymer ?
#
loop_
_entity_poly.entity_id
_entity_poly.type
_entity_poly.pdbx_seq_one_letter_code
_entity_poly.pdbx_strand_id
1 'polypeptide(L)'
;MLSEKDRYNALRVLPEFTRIKSKTLQEMAKSCSETTLQAGEKLIFNHLSRFTIFSIVSGKLSFFLKSHAYGNQALDEFGVGAFIGDFKSQVDFKGEISLVAAEQTILLSIPDNVLSPILQQYPDTKFYFDKTIRALLYRGQFALYMSSLFNFHDPKSFKELLKGITWHSLGSGQVLYRQGDPSDSIYLILAGKMRRTMDEGNGRHRLVSEMVAGETVGEIAPLTGSGRQGTVAAARDSILAELSSEGFERLTETHPQITLQIARLVATRLKNEFNKKPAKHRKGKIFVVAAVHENFNTKEFVSSLFSAMKFTGSTAYFSAKDIDKELGQESIAQEPSTSIKNIEISQWLHKQEILYENIILIADNDWSEWTERTIRQADHLLLVADSEASVEQSPLEKKLNALWDFSSHLKQSLILVHPADTEEIVGTKRWLEKRRIQSFYHVRNEYLEDFARLARIITGQANCLVLGGGGARGYAHIGVLKALEENGVPIDIVGGTSIGAIIGAAIALQYDSNKTFELCSRYFRKFFDFTLPIISLIKGRKIEENLERAIGNRQIEDLLIPFFCVSANLTRAEQVIHNKGAIKDALRASMSLPAMVPPVLQSGDLLVDGGVLNNLPIDIMNDLYAGGKIIAVDISPKVDLANNESHFISTSGLRLLLARLNPFRRKDYIPSIFDIVSRSMTLAAVNKSMQSNEKSLTSLYLLLPVDTVGTLEYQHLEKIVDLGYSSSINEVTKWCRGNEVVE
;
A
#
# COMPACT_ATOMS: atom_id res chain seq x y z
N MET A 1 -5.27 -2.57 57.80
CA MET A 1 -5.43 -3.90 57.18
C MET A 1 -6.88 -4.31 57.25
N LEU A 2 -7.49 -4.49 56.09
CA LEU A 2 -8.86 -4.99 55.89
C LEU A 2 -8.96 -6.42 56.40
N SER A 3 -10.01 -6.73 57.15
CA SER A 3 -10.30 -8.11 57.53
C SER A 3 -10.68 -8.94 56.30
N GLU A 4 -10.63 -10.28 56.39
CA GLU A 4 -11.16 -11.15 55.33
C GLU A 4 -12.64 -10.84 55.02
N LYS A 5 -13.41 -10.49 56.06
CA LYS A 5 -14.81 -10.08 55.94
C LYS A 5 -14.95 -8.79 55.15
N ASP A 6 -14.06 -7.81 55.36
CA ASP A 6 -14.09 -6.54 54.63
C ASP A 6 -13.71 -6.74 53.16
N ARG A 7 -12.69 -7.58 52.88
CA ARG A 7 -12.31 -7.96 51.51
C ARG A 7 -13.45 -8.66 50.78
N TYR A 8 -14.11 -9.62 51.44
CA TYR A 8 -15.30 -10.29 50.90
C TYR A 8 -16.43 -9.31 50.61
N ASN A 9 -16.73 -8.41 51.55
CA ASN A 9 -17.78 -7.41 51.37
C ASN A 9 -17.49 -6.47 50.20
N ALA A 10 -16.23 -6.05 50.04
CA ALA A 10 -15.78 -5.23 48.91
C ALA A 10 -15.94 -5.96 47.57
N LEU A 11 -15.57 -7.25 47.49
CA LEU A 11 -15.74 -8.03 46.26
C LEU A 11 -17.21 -8.32 45.93
N ARG A 12 -18.06 -8.54 46.94
CA ARG A 12 -19.47 -8.92 46.77
C ARG A 12 -20.32 -7.81 46.15
N VAL A 13 -19.98 -6.55 46.41
CA VAL A 13 -20.73 -5.40 45.87
C VAL A 13 -20.37 -5.07 44.42
N LEU A 14 -19.33 -5.71 43.88
CA LEU A 14 -18.90 -5.50 42.49
C LEU A 14 -19.91 -6.18 41.55
N PRO A 15 -20.54 -5.43 40.62
CA PRO A 15 -21.54 -5.97 39.69
C PRO A 15 -21.09 -7.25 38.97
N GLU A 16 -19.81 -7.28 38.59
CA GLU A 16 -19.13 -8.37 37.88
C GLU A 16 -19.10 -9.67 38.69
N PHE A 17 -19.07 -9.59 40.02
CA PHE A 17 -18.91 -10.74 40.92
C PHE A 17 -20.19 -11.15 41.64
N THR A 18 -21.30 -10.46 41.37
CA THR A 18 -22.63 -10.76 41.98
C THR A 18 -23.11 -12.19 41.74
N ARG A 19 -22.67 -12.84 40.66
CA ARG A 19 -23.07 -14.20 40.26
C ARG A 19 -22.12 -15.30 40.76
N ILE A 20 -21.02 -14.94 41.42
CA ILE A 20 -20.07 -15.90 41.98
C ILE A 20 -20.64 -16.46 43.29
N LYS A 21 -20.55 -17.78 43.50
CA LYS A 21 -20.95 -18.41 44.76
C LYS A 21 -20.16 -17.84 45.93
N SER A 22 -20.83 -17.58 47.06
CA SER A 22 -20.20 -16.96 48.24
C SER A 22 -18.94 -17.67 48.72
N LYS A 23 -18.89 -19.01 48.65
CA LYS A 23 -17.70 -19.79 49.03
C LYS A 23 -16.49 -19.46 48.15
N THR A 24 -16.67 -19.44 46.83
CA THR A 24 -15.61 -19.11 45.86
C THR A 24 -15.14 -17.66 46.04
N LEU A 25 -16.08 -16.74 46.31
CA LEU A 25 -15.74 -15.34 46.55
C LEU A 25 -14.99 -15.13 47.88
N GLN A 26 -15.28 -15.92 48.92
CA GLN A 26 -14.52 -15.93 50.17
C GLN A 26 -13.09 -16.46 49.96
N GLU A 27 -12.93 -17.53 49.18
CA GLU A 27 -11.61 -18.05 48.80
C GLU A 27 -10.80 -17.02 48.01
N MET A 28 -11.44 -16.32 47.08
CA MET A 28 -10.84 -15.20 46.36
C MET A 28 -10.41 -14.06 47.30
N ALA A 29 -11.27 -13.67 48.24
CA ALA A 29 -10.99 -12.61 49.21
C ALA A 29 -9.76 -12.89 50.08
N LYS A 30 -9.51 -14.18 50.43
CA LYS A 30 -8.32 -14.59 51.18
C LYS A 30 -7.02 -14.32 50.42
N SER A 31 -7.03 -14.56 49.11
CA SER A 31 -5.88 -14.43 48.23
C SER A 31 -5.63 -12.98 47.75
N CYS A 32 -6.57 -12.06 47.98
CA CYS A 32 -6.40 -10.66 47.63
C CYS A 32 -5.46 -9.93 48.60
N SER A 33 -4.61 -9.05 48.09
CA SER A 33 -3.72 -8.20 48.89
C SER A 33 -4.21 -6.76 48.95
N GLU A 34 -3.91 -6.06 50.04
CA GLU A 34 -4.26 -4.65 50.22
C GLU A 34 -3.09 -3.76 49.81
N THR A 35 -3.39 -2.66 49.12
CA THR A 35 -2.44 -1.57 48.86
C THR A 35 -3.08 -0.26 49.31
N THR A 36 -2.44 0.45 50.24
CA THR A 36 -2.89 1.77 50.68
C THR A 36 -2.00 2.82 50.03
N LEU A 37 -2.63 3.81 49.40
CA LEU A 37 -1.98 4.99 48.81
C LEU A 37 -2.37 6.24 49.61
N GLN A 38 -1.40 7.06 49.95
CA GLN A 38 -1.61 8.39 50.52
C GLN A 38 -1.99 9.39 49.42
N ALA A 39 -2.61 10.51 49.81
CA ALA A 39 -2.94 11.57 48.86
C ALA A 39 -1.69 12.05 48.11
N GLY A 40 -1.76 12.09 46.78
CA GLY A 40 -0.64 12.43 45.89
C GLY A 40 0.26 11.25 45.50
N GLU A 41 0.12 10.08 46.12
CA GLU A 41 0.88 8.90 45.73
C GLU A 41 0.37 8.30 44.41
N LYS A 42 1.33 7.88 43.57
CA LYS A 42 1.04 7.20 42.31
C LYS A 42 0.86 5.71 42.54
N LEU A 43 -0.16 5.13 41.91
CA LEU A 43 -0.26 3.68 41.78
C LEU A 43 0.84 3.19 40.83
N ILE A 44 1.83 2.49 41.39
CA ILE A 44 2.92 1.88 40.62
C ILE A 44 2.52 0.44 40.29
N PHE A 45 2.46 0.13 38.99
CA PHE A 45 2.29 -1.23 38.54
C PHE A 45 3.63 -1.97 38.62
N ASN A 46 3.71 -3.04 39.41
CA ASN A 46 4.92 -3.86 39.49
C ASN A 46 5.19 -4.51 38.11
N HIS A 47 6.40 -4.33 37.56
CA HIS A 47 6.73 -4.79 36.22
C HIS A 47 6.61 -6.31 36.03
N LEU A 48 6.68 -7.07 37.12
CA LEU A 48 6.71 -8.54 37.15
C LEU A 48 5.34 -9.21 37.34
N SER A 49 4.34 -8.54 37.91
CA SER A 49 2.98 -9.09 38.10
C SER A 49 2.05 -8.57 36.99
N ARG A 50 2.00 -9.29 35.87
CA ARG A 50 1.10 -8.96 34.74
C ARG A 50 -0.33 -9.41 35.14
N PHE A 51 -1.34 -8.56 34.88
CA PHE A 51 -2.75 -8.74 35.24
C PHE A 51 -3.17 -8.64 36.72
N THR A 52 -2.51 -7.78 37.51
CA THR A 52 -3.11 -7.39 38.79
C THR A 52 -4.22 -6.37 38.58
N ILE A 53 -5.43 -6.74 38.98
CA ILE A 53 -6.59 -5.85 38.92
C ILE A 53 -6.91 -5.38 40.32
N PHE A 54 -7.10 -4.08 40.45
CA PHE A 54 -7.40 -3.41 41.69
C PHE A 54 -8.87 -3.04 41.73
N SER A 55 -9.53 -3.32 42.85
CA SER A 55 -10.82 -2.72 43.18
C SER A 55 -10.60 -1.62 44.21
N ILE A 56 -11.20 -0.45 44.02
CA ILE A 56 -11.16 0.61 45.03
C ILE A 56 -12.13 0.27 46.16
N VAL A 57 -11.60 0.10 47.37
CA VAL A 57 -12.39 -0.20 48.58
C VAL A 57 -12.78 1.08 49.31
N SER A 58 -11.89 2.06 49.34
CA SER A 58 -12.09 3.37 49.96
C SER A 58 -11.23 4.42 49.23
N GLY A 59 -11.68 5.68 49.20
CA GLY A 59 -10.97 6.79 48.57
C GLY A 59 -11.23 6.92 47.06
N LYS A 60 -10.34 7.63 46.37
CA LYS A 60 -10.43 7.97 44.94
C LYS A 60 -9.07 7.99 44.25
N LEU A 61 -9.03 7.47 43.04
CA LEU A 61 -7.90 7.60 42.12
C LEU A 61 -8.25 8.51 40.95
N SER A 62 -7.41 9.50 40.72
CA SER A 62 -7.48 10.39 39.56
C SER A 62 -6.54 9.88 38.47
N PHE A 63 -7.03 9.84 37.24
CA PHE A 63 -6.27 9.50 36.06
C PHE A 63 -5.64 10.76 35.47
N PHE A 64 -4.32 10.78 35.45
CA PHE A 64 -3.52 11.87 34.90
C PHE A 64 -2.81 11.45 33.63
N LEU A 65 -2.83 12.33 32.64
CA LEU A 65 -1.95 12.24 31.48
C LEU A 65 -0.92 13.37 31.53
N LYS A 66 0.35 13.01 31.41
CA LYS A 66 1.43 13.97 31.23
C LYS A 66 1.71 14.19 29.75
N SER A 67 1.33 15.35 29.23
CA SER A 67 1.63 15.77 27.87
C SER A 67 2.89 16.63 27.84
N HIS A 68 3.79 16.40 26.86
CA HIS A 68 4.94 17.27 26.62
C HIS A 68 4.56 18.72 26.30
N ALA A 69 3.37 18.95 25.72
CA ALA A 69 2.91 20.28 25.32
C ALA A 69 2.14 21.03 26.43
N TYR A 70 1.53 20.30 27.38
CA TYR A 70 0.53 20.89 28.30
C TYR A 70 0.71 20.50 29.79
N GLY A 71 1.71 19.67 30.14
CA GLY A 71 1.92 19.23 31.52
C GLY A 71 0.96 18.12 31.96
N ASN A 72 0.74 17.99 33.28
CA ASN A 72 -0.16 16.98 33.84
C ASN A 72 -1.62 17.45 33.76
N GLN A 73 -2.47 16.69 33.08
CA GLN A 73 -3.91 16.90 32.99
C GLN A 73 -4.65 15.77 33.69
N ALA A 74 -5.56 16.09 34.61
CA ALA A 74 -6.49 15.12 35.16
C ALA A 74 -7.63 14.90 34.15
N LEU A 75 -7.90 13.65 33.78
CA LEU A 75 -8.91 13.32 32.77
C LEU A 75 -10.12 12.61 33.36
N ASP A 76 -9.96 11.74 34.37
CA ASP A 76 -11.08 11.03 35.00
C ASP A 76 -10.80 10.75 36.49
N GLU A 77 -11.85 10.41 37.25
CA GLU A 77 -11.80 10.00 38.65
C GLU A 77 -12.57 8.69 38.88
N PHE A 78 -11.89 7.74 39.51
CA PHE A 78 -12.41 6.45 39.92
C PHE A 78 -12.62 6.44 41.43
N GLY A 79 -13.84 6.11 41.87
CA GLY A 79 -14.19 6.00 43.28
C GLY A 79 -14.42 4.54 43.71
N VAL A 80 -14.92 4.38 44.93
CA VAL A 80 -15.24 3.08 45.54
C VAL A 80 -16.08 2.21 44.61
N GLY A 81 -15.68 0.93 44.47
CA GLY A 81 -16.34 -0.07 43.62
C GLY A 81 -15.89 -0.05 42.16
N ALA A 82 -15.00 0.86 41.76
CA ALA A 82 -14.42 0.83 40.42
C ALA A 82 -13.28 -0.21 40.33
N PHE A 83 -13.25 -0.92 39.21
CA PHE A 83 -12.10 -1.71 38.78
C PHE A 83 -11.07 -0.83 38.09
N ILE A 84 -9.80 -1.09 38.40
CA ILE A 84 -8.65 -0.41 37.83
C ILE A 84 -7.63 -1.50 37.53
N GLY A 85 -7.19 -1.61 36.29
CA GLY A 85 -6.24 -2.65 35.91
C GLY A 85 -5.77 -2.47 34.49
N ASP A 86 -4.55 -2.95 34.24
CA ASP A 86 -3.92 -3.04 32.92
C ASP A 86 -3.89 -1.75 32.09
N PHE A 87 -3.65 -0.61 32.73
CA PHE A 87 -3.26 0.61 32.00
C PHE A 87 -1.85 0.50 31.39
N LYS A 88 -1.08 -0.56 31.69
CA LYS A 88 0.33 -0.73 31.33
C LYS A 88 0.56 -0.66 29.82
N SER A 89 -0.37 -1.15 29.01
CA SER A 89 -0.32 -1.05 27.54
C SER A 89 -0.49 0.38 27.00
N GLN A 90 -1.04 1.29 27.82
CA GLN A 90 -1.31 2.69 27.47
C GLN A 90 -0.22 3.65 27.97
N VAL A 91 0.59 3.25 28.96
CA VAL A 91 1.58 4.10 29.65
C VAL A 91 2.74 4.56 28.74
N ASP A 92 2.88 4.05 27.51
CA ASP A 92 4.04 4.33 26.65
C ASP A 92 3.77 5.29 25.47
N PHE A 93 2.65 6.02 25.50
CA PHE A 93 2.26 6.92 24.40
C PHE A 93 2.86 8.32 24.55
N LYS A 94 4.18 8.52 24.33
CA LYS A 94 4.88 9.84 24.39
C LYS A 94 4.51 10.73 25.60
N GLY A 95 3.95 10.15 26.65
CA GLY A 95 3.29 10.85 27.75
C GLY A 95 2.99 9.86 28.86
N GLU A 96 3.47 10.17 30.06
CA GLU A 96 3.31 9.30 31.23
C GLU A 96 1.84 9.36 31.69
N ILE A 97 1.08 8.29 31.46
CA ILE A 97 -0.19 8.08 32.15
C ILE A 97 0.11 7.67 33.59
N SER A 98 -0.56 8.29 34.56
CA SER A 98 -0.43 7.92 35.97
C SER A 98 -1.78 7.96 36.67
N LEU A 99 -2.00 7.01 37.57
CA LEU A 99 -3.12 7.03 38.50
C LEU A 99 -2.60 7.56 39.84
N VAL A 100 -3.18 8.65 40.32
CA VAL A 100 -2.74 9.34 41.53
C VAL A 100 -3.88 9.33 42.53
N ALA A 101 -3.61 8.95 43.78
CA ALA A 101 -4.60 8.98 44.84
C ALA A 101 -4.96 10.43 45.16
N ALA A 102 -6.23 10.82 44.95
CA ALA A 102 -6.71 12.16 45.26
C ALA A 102 -6.83 12.38 46.77
N GLU A 103 -7.09 11.30 47.49
CA GLU A 103 -7.19 11.19 48.94
C GLU A 103 -6.63 9.83 49.39
N GLN A 104 -6.57 9.58 50.70
CA GLN A 104 -6.13 8.26 51.18
C GLN A 104 -7.01 7.16 50.57
N THR A 105 -6.40 6.29 49.77
CA THR A 105 -7.10 5.32 48.93
C THR A 105 -6.64 3.92 49.26
N ILE A 106 -7.59 3.01 49.48
CA ILE A 106 -7.33 1.60 49.76
C ILE A 106 -7.78 0.78 48.55
N LEU A 107 -6.83 0.04 47.99
CA LEU A 107 -7.02 -0.84 46.86
C LEU A 107 -6.95 -2.30 47.29
N LEU A 108 -7.83 -3.11 46.71
CA LEU A 108 -7.79 -4.55 46.82
C LEU A 108 -7.25 -5.14 45.52
N SER A 109 -6.02 -5.67 45.56
CA SER A 109 -5.35 -6.34 44.46
C SER A 109 -5.87 -7.77 44.34
N ILE A 110 -6.37 -8.10 43.16
CA ILE A 110 -6.83 -9.42 42.75
C ILE A 110 -5.76 -10.01 41.81
N PRO A 111 -5.06 -11.07 42.24
CA PRO A 111 -4.08 -11.75 41.40
C PRO A 111 -4.75 -12.50 40.22
N ASP A 112 -4.14 -12.44 39.04
CA ASP A 112 -4.67 -13.11 37.84
C ASP A 112 -4.78 -14.63 37.99
N ASN A 113 -3.80 -15.27 38.66
CA ASN A 113 -3.83 -16.71 38.91
C ASN A 113 -5.03 -17.17 39.78
N VAL A 114 -5.68 -16.24 40.50
CA VAL A 114 -6.93 -16.49 41.24
C VAL A 114 -8.15 -16.14 40.40
N LEU A 115 -8.08 -15.03 39.65
CA LEU A 115 -9.18 -14.54 38.85
C LEU A 115 -9.46 -15.40 37.60
N SER A 116 -8.42 -15.76 36.85
CA SER A 116 -8.52 -16.51 35.60
C SER A 116 -9.32 -17.83 35.74
N PRO A 117 -9.06 -18.71 36.73
CA PRO A 117 -9.86 -19.91 36.95
C PRO A 117 -11.34 -19.62 37.26
N ILE A 118 -11.63 -18.54 37.99
CA ILE A 118 -13.00 -18.14 38.34
C ILE A 118 -13.74 -17.67 37.08
N LEU A 119 -13.10 -16.88 36.22
CA LEU A 119 -13.68 -16.43 34.96
C LEU A 119 -13.96 -17.61 34.01
N GLN A 120 -13.12 -18.65 34.02
CA GLN A 120 -13.40 -19.89 33.28
C GLN A 120 -14.60 -20.66 33.85
N GLN A 121 -14.73 -20.70 35.18
CA GLN A 121 -15.83 -21.41 35.85
C GLN A 121 -17.19 -20.71 35.74
N TYR A 122 -17.20 -19.37 35.64
CA TYR A 122 -18.42 -18.55 35.62
C TYR A 122 -18.49 -17.70 34.33
N PRO A 123 -19.07 -18.22 33.23
CA PRO A 123 -19.12 -17.52 31.93
C PRO A 123 -19.84 -16.17 31.98
N ASP A 124 -20.91 -16.04 32.76
CA ASP A 124 -21.62 -14.77 32.93
C ASP A 124 -20.73 -13.72 33.60
N THR A 125 -20.05 -14.09 34.68
CA THR A 125 -19.08 -13.25 35.38
C THR A 125 -18.00 -12.80 34.41
N LYS A 126 -17.45 -13.72 33.61
CA LYS A 126 -16.49 -13.43 32.55
C LYS A 126 -17.03 -12.41 31.55
N PHE A 127 -18.26 -12.56 31.07
CA PHE A 127 -18.85 -11.62 30.13
C PHE A 127 -18.93 -10.18 30.69
N TYR A 128 -19.45 -10.00 31.91
CA TYR A 128 -19.55 -8.67 32.52
C TYR A 128 -18.18 -8.07 32.82
N PHE A 129 -17.29 -8.90 33.35
CA PHE A 129 -15.93 -8.52 33.63
C PHE A 129 -15.20 -8.07 32.35
N ASP A 130 -15.30 -8.86 31.28
CA ASP A 130 -14.68 -8.55 30.00
C ASP A 130 -15.24 -7.25 29.40
N LYS A 131 -16.54 -7.01 29.56
CA LYS A 131 -17.20 -5.76 29.15
C LYS A 131 -16.65 -4.55 29.92
N THR A 132 -16.49 -4.65 31.24
CA THR A 132 -15.96 -3.57 32.09
C THR A 132 -14.52 -3.25 31.74
N ILE A 133 -13.64 -4.26 31.63
CA ILE A 133 -12.23 -4.07 31.30
C ILE A 133 -12.07 -3.50 29.88
N ARG A 134 -12.84 -3.99 28.90
CA ARG A 134 -12.83 -3.45 27.53
C ARG A 134 -13.21 -1.96 27.49
N ALA A 135 -14.26 -1.57 28.21
CA ALA A 135 -14.69 -0.17 28.28
C ALA A 135 -13.62 0.72 28.94
N LEU A 136 -12.92 0.22 29.97
CA LEU A 136 -11.83 0.93 30.64
C LEU A 136 -10.63 1.12 29.69
N LEU A 137 -10.27 0.10 28.91
CA LEU A 137 -9.19 0.17 27.93
C LEU A 137 -9.52 1.16 26.80
N TYR A 138 -10.73 1.12 26.24
CA TYR A 138 -11.14 2.07 25.20
C TYR A 138 -11.21 3.51 25.71
N ARG A 139 -11.66 3.70 26.96
CA ARG A 139 -11.65 5.02 27.63
C ARG A 139 -10.25 5.62 27.67
N GLY A 140 -9.25 4.86 28.09
CA GLY A 140 -7.88 5.37 28.18
C GLY A 140 -7.28 5.75 26.82
N GLN A 141 -7.51 4.94 25.78
CA GLN A 141 -7.13 5.29 24.40
C GLN A 141 -7.85 6.53 23.88
N PHE A 142 -9.16 6.61 24.10
CA PHE A 142 -9.94 7.79 23.75
C PHE A 142 -9.40 9.03 24.47
N ALA A 143 -9.06 8.92 25.75
CA ALA A 143 -8.48 10.00 26.53
C ALA A 143 -7.17 10.51 25.93
N LEU A 144 -6.26 9.62 25.51
CA LEU A 144 -5.00 9.97 24.85
C LEU A 144 -5.19 10.79 23.57
N TYR A 145 -6.11 10.38 22.70
CA TYR A 145 -6.39 11.13 21.48
C TYR A 145 -7.06 12.46 21.81
N MET A 146 -8.06 12.45 22.68
CA MET A 146 -8.80 13.66 23.03
C MET A 146 -7.90 14.68 23.72
N SER A 147 -7.00 14.30 24.62
CA SER A 147 -6.06 15.22 25.25
C SER A 147 -5.03 15.80 24.28
N SER A 148 -4.67 15.06 23.22
CA SER A 148 -3.77 15.59 22.18
C SER A 148 -4.47 16.63 21.30
N LEU A 149 -5.79 16.50 21.16
CA LEU A 149 -6.63 17.35 20.33
C LEU A 149 -7.24 18.53 21.11
N PHE A 150 -7.42 18.35 22.42
CA PHE A 150 -8.23 19.20 23.29
C PHE A 150 -7.53 19.44 24.63
N ASN A 151 -7.56 20.69 25.08
CA ASN A 151 -6.97 21.09 26.35
C ASN A 151 -7.98 20.86 27.49
N PHE A 152 -8.29 19.59 27.77
CA PHE A 152 -9.19 19.22 28.87
C PHE A 152 -8.47 19.43 30.20
N HIS A 153 -8.81 20.51 30.89
CA HIS A 153 -8.36 20.77 32.27
C HIS A 153 -9.36 20.33 33.34
N ASP A 154 -10.57 19.95 32.93
CA ASP A 154 -11.66 19.55 33.83
C ASP A 154 -12.05 18.07 33.61
N PRO A 155 -11.77 17.18 34.59
CA PRO A 155 -12.19 15.78 34.56
C PRO A 155 -13.70 15.59 34.42
N LYS A 156 -14.52 16.52 34.93
CA LYS A 156 -15.98 16.40 34.86
C LYS A 156 -16.47 16.51 33.42
N SER A 157 -15.97 17.51 32.69
CA SER A 157 -16.22 17.69 31.26
C SER A 157 -15.89 16.45 30.44
N PHE A 158 -14.74 15.82 30.69
CA PHE A 158 -14.34 14.60 30.00
C PHE A 158 -15.23 13.39 30.38
N LYS A 159 -15.61 13.28 31.65
CA LYS A 159 -16.54 12.24 32.12
C LYS A 159 -17.94 12.37 31.52
N GLU A 160 -18.44 13.58 31.33
CA GLU A 160 -19.72 13.81 30.64
C GLU A 160 -19.62 13.48 29.15
N LEU A 161 -18.53 13.85 28.47
CA LEU A 161 -18.25 13.41 27.10
C LEU A 161 -18.29 11.89 26.97
N LEU A 162 -17.64 11.16 27.88
CA LEU A 162 -17.63 9.71 27.88
C LEU A 162 -19.02 9.06 28.05
N LYS A 163 -20.01 9.76 28.62
CA LYS A 163 -21.39 9.24 28.70
C LYS A 163 -22.10 9.28 27.34
N GLY A 164 -21.67 10.15 26.43
CA GLY A 164 -22.19 10.25 25.06
C GLY A 164 -21.49 9.33 24.06
N ILE A 165 -20.49 8.54 24.49
CA ILE A 165 -19.70 7.68 23.61
C ILE A 165 -20.22 6.24 23.61
N THR A 166 -20.40 5.70 22.40
CA THR A 166 -20.63 4.27 22.17
C THR A 166 -19.40 3.64 21.51
N TRP A 167 -18.98 2.46 21.96
CA TRP A 167 -17.79 1.79 21.43
C TRP A 167 -18.16 0.75 20.38
N HIS A 168 -17.44 0.75 19.25
CA HIS A 168 -17.60 -0.24 18.18
C HIS A 168 -16.29 -1.00 17.96
N SER A 169 -16.41 -2.29 17.69
CA SER A 169 -15.31 -3.13 17.22
C SER A 169 -15.73 -3.77 15.91
N LEU A 170 -14.97 -3.49 14.86
CA LEU A 170 -15.22 -3.97 13.52
C LEU A 170 -14.08 -4.88 13.08
N GLY A 171 -14.42 -6.07 12.60
CA GLY A 171 -13.48 -6.93 11.91
C GLY A 171 -13.15 -6.42 10.51
N SER A 172 -11.96 -6.75 9.99
CA SER A 172 -11.59 -6.45 8.60
C SER A 172 -12.69 -6.87 7.62
N GLY A 173 -13.04 -5.97 6.70
CA GLY A 173 -14.13 -6.13 5.73
C GLY A 173 -15.51 -5.69 6.20
N GLN A 174 -15.76 -5.56 7.52
CA GLN A 174 -17.06 -5.14 8.04
C GLN A 174 -17.35 -3.68 7.69
N VAL A 175 -18.56 -3.43 7.19
CA VAL A 175 -19.04 -2.10 6.80
C VAL A 175 -19.58 -1.37 8.04
N LEU A 176 -19.10 -0.14 8.27
CA LEU A 176 -19.61 0.75 9.31
C LEU A 176 -20.91 1.42 8.86
N TYR A 177 -20.91 1.99 7.64
CA TYR A 177 -22.08 2.56 6.99
C TYR A 177 -21.91 2.57 5.46
N ARG A 178 -23.01 2.67 4.72
CA ARG A 178 -23.03 2.73 3.26
C ARG A 178 -23.26 4.15 2.76
N GLN A 179 -22.86 4.40 1.52
CA GLN A 179 -23.13 5.65 0.83
C GLN A 179 -24.64 5.91 0.75
N GLY A 180 -25.06 7.13 1.04
CA GLY A 180 -26.46 7.54 1.03
C GLY A 180 -27.21 7.28 2.34
N ASP A 181 -26.67 6.47 3.25
CA ASP A 181 -27.31 6.24 4.56
C ASP A 181 -27.53 7.59 5.27
N PRO A 182 -28.68 7.80 5.94
CA PRO A 182 -28.86 8.95 6.82
C PRO A 182 -27.94 8.78 8.02
N SER A 183 -27.37 9.88 8.54
CA SER A 183 -26.67 9.76 9.82
C SER A 183 -26.40 11.07 10.56
N ASP A 184 -26.31 10.88 11.86
CA ASP A 184 -26.18 11.79 12.97
C ASP A 184 -24.90 11.52 13.80
N SER A 185 -24.11 10.50 13.45
CA SER A 185 -22.92 10.13 14.24
C SER A 185 -21.59 10.50 13.59
N ILE A 186 -20.65 10.91 14.45
CA ILE A 186 -19.22 11.07 14.15
C ILE A 186 -18.46 9.95 14.85
N TYR A 187 -17.48 9.34 14.17
CA TYR A 187 -16.64 8.30 14.78
C TYR A 187 -15.20 8.75 14.87
N LEU A 188 -14.53 8.43 15.98
CA LEU A 188 -13.08 8.53 16.16
C LEU A 188 -12.47 7.13 16.13
N ILE A 189 -11.46 6.92 15.30
CA ILE A 189 -10.73 5.65 15.23
C ILE A 189 -9.73 5.62 16.39
N LEU A 190 -9.85 4.63 17.26
CA LEU A 190 -8.95 4.41 18.41
C LEU A 190 -7.82 3.44 18.08
N ALA A 191 -8.08 2.48 17.20
CA ALA A 191 -7.12 1.51 16.71
C ALA A 191 -7.57 0.98 15.34
N GLY A 192 -6.62 0.52 14.53
CA GLY A 192 -6.89 -0.06 13.21
C GLY A 192 -6.98 0.98 12.10
N LYS A 193 -7.61 0.56 11.00
CA LYS A 193 -7.65 1.29 9.73
C LYS A 193 -9.00 1.11 9.05
N MET A 194 -9.58 2.22 8.62
CA MET A 194 -10.84 2.30 7.90
C MET A 194 -10.58 2.75 6.47
N ARG A 195 -11.43 2.37 5.52
CA ARG A 195 -11.39 2.84 4.13
C ARG A 195 -12.74 3.40 3.72
N ARG A 196 -12.71 4.44 2.87
CA ARG A 196 -13.89 5.04 2.25
C ARG A 196 -13.89 4.74 0.76
N THR A 197 -14.95 4.12 0.26
CA THR A 197 -15.19 3.90 -1.17
C THR A 197 -16.43 4.67 -1.63
N MET A 198 -16.42 5.14 -2.87
CA MET A 198 -17.59 5.74 -3.52
C MET A 198 -18.04 4.86 -4.68
N ASP A 199 -19.35 4.66 -4.79
CA ASP A 199 -19.97 4.05 -5.98
C ASP A 199 -20.14 5.12 -7.06
N GLU A 200 -19.61 4.86 -8.26
CA GLU A 200 -19.70 5.75 -9.41
C GLU A 200 -20.92 5.48 -10.31
N GLY A 201 -21.84 4.58 -9.90
CA GLY A 201 -23.11 4.32 -10.57
C GLY A 201 -23.04 3.36 -11.75
N ASN A 202 -21.85 2.85 -12.09
CA ASN A 202 -21.60 1.84 -13.13
C ASN A 202 -21.18 0.48 -12.54
N GLY A 203 -21.40 0.28 -11.23
CA GLY A 203 -20.91 -0.90 -10.49
C GLY A 203 -19.41 -0.85 -10.16
N ARG A 204 -18.70 0.23 -10.47
CA ARG A 204 -17.32 0.47 -10.02
C ARG A 204 -17.33 1.24 -8.71
N HIS A 205 -16.56 0.71 -7.76
CA HIS A 205 -16.27 1.40 -6.50
C HIS A 205 -14.86 2.00 -6.56
N ARG A 206 -14.74 3.31 -6.35
CA ARG A 206 -13.46 4.01 -6.26
C ARG A 206 -13.02 4.14 -4.81
N LEU A 207 -11.79 3.74 -4.48
CA LEU A 207 -11.18 4.07 -3.19
C LEU A 207 -10.92 5.58 -3.12
N VAL A 208 -11.49 6.23 -2.12
CA VAL A 208 -11.43 7.69 -1.95
C VAL A 208 -10.35 8.07 -0.94
N SER A 209 -10.35 7.40 0.21
CA SER A 209 -9.41 7.67 1.29
C SER A 209 -9.30 6.49 2.24
N GLU A 210 -8.18 6.44 2.96
CA GLU A 210 -7.96 5.54 4.08
C GLU A 210 -7.73 6.37 5.34
N MET A 211 -8.34 5.96 6.44
CA MET A 211 -8.30 6.63 7.73
C MET A 211 -7.72 5.70 8.79
N VAL A 212 -6.90 6.21 9.72
CA VAL A 212 -6.27 5.39 10.79
C VAL A 212 -6.57 5.92 12.18
N ALA A 213 -6.07 5.24 13.21
CA ALA A 213 -6.20 5.68 14.60
C ALA A 213 -5.81 7.15 14.82
N GLY A 214 -6.62 7.87 15.60
CA GLY A 214 -6.58 9.32 15.76
C GLY A 214 -7.36 10.10 14.68
N GLU A 215 -7.80 9.44 13.61
CA GLU A 215 -8.65 10.02 12.58
C GLU A 215 -10.14 9.81 12.82
N THR A 216 -10.95 10.72 12.29
CA THR A 216 -12.40 10.71 12.40
C THR A 216 -12.99 10.26 11.08
N VAL A 217 -14.15 9.62 11.14
CA VAL A 217 -14.93 9.25 9.96
C VAL A 217 -16.39 9.63 10.15
N GLY A 218 -17.04 10.04 9.06
CA GLY A 218 -18.46 10.34 9.05
C GLY A 218 -18.83 11.73 9.55
N GLU A 219 -17.88 12.64 9.70
CA GLU A 219 -18.11 13.98 10.24
C GLU A 219 -18.96 14.89 9.33
N ILE A 220 -18.99 14.63 8.02
CA ILE A 220 -19.68 15.50 7.05
C ILE A 220 -21.20 15.41 7.17
N ALA A 221 -21.75 14.20 7.30
CA ALA A 221 -23.20 14.00 7.26
C ALA A 221 -23.91 14.72 8.42
N PRO A 222 -23.49 14.58 9.70
CA PRO A 222 -24.12 15.28 10.81
C PRO A 222 -24.00 16.81 10.73
N LEU A 223 -22.90 17.33 10.17
CA LEU A 223 -22.66 18.79 10.10
C LEU A 223 -23.41 19.48 8.95
N THR A 224 -23.71 18.74 7.88
CA THR A 224 -24.32 19.31 6.66
C THR A 224 -25.78 18.91 6.49
N GLY A 225 -26.27 17.93 7.25
CA GLY A 225 -27.58 17.32 7.05
C GLY A 225 -27.68 16.48 5.77
N SER A 226 -26.56 16.18 5.11
CA SER A 226 -26.53 15.31 3.93
C SER A 226 -26.44 13.83 4.30
N GLY A 227 -26.80 12.92 3.39
CA GLY A 227 -26.48 11.49 3.54
C GLY A 227 -24.97 11.21 3.56
N ARG A 228 -24.58 9.98 3.94
CA ARG A 228 -23.18 9.53 3.95
C ARG A 228 -22.56 9.66 2.54
N GLN A 229 -21.41 10.33 2.45
CA GLN A 229 -20.71 10.67 1.19
C GLN A 229 -19.89 9.50 0.59
N GLY A 230 -20.05 8.29 1.11
CA GLY A 230 -19.33 7.09 0.68
C GLY A 230 -19.60 5.92 1.62
N THR A 231 -19.28 4.71 1.19
CA THR A 231 -19.30 3.52 2.04
C THR A 231 -17.99 3.46 2.82
N VAL A 232 -18.09 3.30 4.14
CA VAL A 232 -16.91 3.14 5.00
C VAL A 232 -16.89 1.75 5.61
N ALA A 233 -15.75 1.07 5.47
CA ALA A 233 -15.54 -0.28 5.98
C ALA A 233 -14.18 -0.39 6.67
N ALA A 234 -14.05 -1.35 7.57
CA ALA A 234 -12.79 -1.71 8.20
C ALA A 234 -11.83 -2.30 7.14
N ALA A 235 -10.66 -1.69 6.97
CA ALA A 235 -9.55 -2.24 6.19
C ALA A 235 -8.71 -3.22 7.03
N ARG A 236 -8.66 -2.99 8.34
CA ARG A 236 -8.12 -3.88 9.36
C ARG A 236 -9.08 -3.95 10.53
N ASP A 237 -8.88 -4.89 11.46
CA ASP A 237 -9.67 -4.87 12.70
C ASP A 237 -9.53 -3.52 13.39
N SER A 238 -10.66 -2.87 13.64
CA SER A 238 -10.72 -1.48 14.04
C SER A 238 -11.60 -1.28 15.27
N ILE A 239 -11.21 -0.32 16.11
CA ILE A 239 -11.97 0.09 17.29
C ILE A 239 -12.34 1.55 17.11
N LEU A 240 -13.61 1.88 17.30
CA LEU A 240 -14.16 3.21 17.09
C LEU A 240 -14.89 3.70 18.33
N ALA A 241 -14.74 4.99 18.63
CA ALA A 241 -15.60 5.73 19.53
C ALA A 241 -16.64 6.50 18.70
N GLU A 242 -17.91 6.17 18.84
CA GLU A 242 -19.03 6.88 18.24
C GLU A 242 -19.52 7.98 19.17
N LEU A 243 -19.73 9.17 18.61
CA LEU A 243 -20.48 10.26 19.20
C LEU A 243 -21.72 10.53 18.34
N SER A 244 -22.92 10.22 18.86
CA SER A 244 -24.19 10.48 18.18
C SER A 244 -24.57 11.97 18.22
N SER A 245 -25.48 12.43 17.37
CA SER A 245 -26.00 13.81 17.43
C SER A 245 -26.64 14.09 18.78
N GLU A 246 -27.40 13.16 19.36
CA GLU A 246 -27.96 13.35 20.71
C GLU A 246 -26.85 13.53 21.76
N GLY A 247 -25.77 12.74 21.66
CA GLY A 247 -24.59 12.90 22.50
C GLY A 247 -23.90 14.25 22.29
N PHE A 248 -23.81 14.70 21.04
CA PHE A 248 -23.22 15.98 20.65
C PHE A 248 -24.07 17.19 21.09
N GLU A 249 -25.39 17.11 20.99
CA GLU A 249 -26.34 18.11 21.47
C GLU A 249 -26.24 18.25 22.99
N ARG A 250 -26.29 17.14 23.71
CA ARG A 250 -26.13 17.12 25.18
C ARG A 250 -24.78 17.71 25.61
N LEU A 251 -23.71 17.44 24.86
CA LEU A 251 -22.40 18.05 25.09
C LEU A 251 -22.40 19.55 24.80
N THR A 252 -23.12 19.99 23.77
CA THR A 252 -23.23 21.40 23.42
C THR A 252 -24.00 22.19 24.46
N GLU A 253 -25.05 21.62 25.03
CA GLU A 253 -25.83 22.23 26.11
C GLU A 253 -25.02 22.37 27.40
N THR A 254 -24.26 21.33 27.75
CA THR A 254 -23.57 21.25 29.05
C THR A 254 -22.15 21.81 29.02
N HIS A 255 -21.45 21.71 27.88
CA HIS A 255 -20.03 22.05 27.72
C HIS A 255 -19.72 22.65 26.34
N PRO A 256 -20.19 23.88 26.00
CA PRO A 256 -20.05 24.50 24.67
C PRO A 256 -18.60 24.62 24.16
N GLN A 257 -17.64 24.70 25.08
CA GLN A 257 -16.21 24.78 24.75
C GLN A 257 -15.70 23.51 24.07
N ILE A 258 -16.22 22.33 24.43
CA ILE A 258 -15.85 21.05 23.80
C ILE A 258 -16.32 21.03 22.35
N THR A 259 -17.57 21.45 22.12
CA THR A 259 -18.20 21.53 20.80
C THR A 259 -17.38 22.39 19.84
N LEU A 260 -16.94 23.58 20.27
CA LEU A 260 -16.11 24.46 19.44
C LEU A 260 -14.78 23.82 19.05
N GLN A 261 -14.19 23.03 19.94
CA GLN A 261 -12.94 22.36 19.64
C GLN A 261 -13.15 21.19 18.66
N ILE A 262 -14.18 20.36 18.85
CA ILE A 262 -14.54 19.28 17.90
C ILE A 262 -14.83 19.87 16.51
N ALA A 263 -15.57 20.97 16.43
CA ALA A 263 -15.86 21.66 15.18
C ALA A 263 -14.57 22.15 14.47
N ARG A 264 -13.61 22.71 15.21
CA ARG A 264 -12.30 23.11 14.66
C ARG A 264 -11.51 21.93 14.11
N LEU A 265 -11.55 20.78 14.77
CA LEU A 265 -10.89 19.55 14.31
C LEU A 265 -11.45 19.11 12.96
N VAL A 266 -12.79 19.03 12.85
CA VAL A 266 -13.45 18.66 11.60
C VAL A 266 -13.13 19.67 10.49
N ALA A 267 -13.23 20.97 10.77
CA ALA A 267 -12.92 22.02 9.78
C ALA A 267 -11.46 21.94 9.29
N THR A 268 -10.51 21.67 10.19
CA THR A 268 -9.09 21.51 9.84
C THR A 268 -8.86 20.29 8.94
N ARG A 269 -9.58 19.18 9.19
CA ARG A 269 -9.52 18.00 8.32
C ARG A 269 -10.11 18.23 6.95
N LEU A 270 -11.30 18.84 6.86
CA LEU A 270 -11.91 19.18 5.57
C LEU A 270 -10.96 20.03 4.73
N LYS A 271 -10.34 21.06 5.33
CA LYS A 271 -9.33 21.88 4.66
C LYS A 271 -8.13 21.07 4.16
N ASN A 272 -7.71 20.03 4.86
CA ASN A 272 -6.59 19.17 4.44
C ASN A 272 -7.00 18.21 3.32
N GLU A 273 -8.21 17.63 3.36
CA GLU A 273 -8.75 16.81 2.26
C GLU A 273 -8.85 17.63 0.97
N PHE A 274 -9.36 18.87 1.03
CA PHE A 274 -9.47 19.74 -0.14
C PHE A 274 -8.12 20.12 -0.74
N ASN A 275 -7.08 20.26 0.07
CA ASN A 275 -5.75 20.67 -0.40
C ASN A 275 -4.90 19.51 -0.97
N LYS A 276 -5.42 18.27 -1.01
CA LYS A 276 -4.70 17.05 -1.44
C LYS A 276 -3.28 16.93 -0.86
N LYS A 277 -3.00 17.54 0.30
CA LYS A 277 -1.69 17.41 0.93
C LYS A 277 -1.62 16.00 1.50
N PRO A 278 -0.63 15.17 1.13
CA PRO A 278 -0.47 13.86 1.75
C PRO A 278 -0.32 14.05 3.25
N ALA A 279 -0.96 13.17 4.03
CA ALA A 279 -0.84 13.19 5.48
C ALA A 279 0.65 13.19 5.87
N LYS A 280 1.07 14.14 6.72
CA LYS A 280 2.47 14.35 7.13
C LYS A 280 3.09 13.17 7.90
N HIS A 281 2.34 12.10 8.17
CA HIS A 281 2.85 10.90 8.83
C HIS A 281 2.73 9.74 7.84
N ARG A 282 3.88 9.20 7.42
CA ARG A 282 3.93 7.88 6.77
C ARG A 282 3.46 6.87 7.81
N LYS A 283 2.30 6.28 7.56
CA LYS A 283 1.63 5.31 8.45
C LYS A 283 2.26 3.93 8.24
N GLY A 284 2.43 3.16 9.31
CA GLY A 284 3.02 1.81 9.26
C GLY A 284 2.25 0.87 8.33
N LYS A 285 2.94 0.31 7.33
CA LYS A 285 2.41 -0.72 6.42
C LYS A 285 2.66 -2.11 6.99
N ILE A 286 1.64 -2.96 6.97
CA ILE A 286 1.72 -4.35 7.44
C ILE A 286 1.77 -5.29 6.24
N PHE A 287 2.88 -6.01 6.14
CA PHE A 287 3.12 -7.08 5.18
C PHE A 287 2.97 -8.42 5.89
N VAL A 288 2.18 -9.34 5.35
CA VAL A 288 2.05 -10.69 5.92
C VAL A 288 2.75 -11.67 5.00
N VAL A 289 3.62 -12.51 5.55
CA VAL A 289 4.26 -13.60 4.83
C VAL A 289 3.55 -14.90 5.19
N ALA A 290 2.97 -15.57 4.20
CA ALA A 290 2.28 -16.85 4.35
C ALA A 290 2.83 -17.87 3.35
N ALA A 291 3.40 -18.96 3.85
CA ALA A 291 3.91 -20.04 3.04
C ALA A 291 2.76 -20.83 2.39
N VAL A 292 2.89 -21.16 1.10
CA VAL A 292 1.89 -21.96 0.38
C VAL A 292 2.21 -23.46 0.36
N HIS A 293 3.28 -23.90 1.03
CA HIS A 293 3.59 -25.31 1.25
C HIS A 293 4.36 -25.51 2.57
N GLU A 294 4.25 -26.70 3.16
CA GLU A 294 4.71 -26.98 4.54
C GLU A 294 6.21 -26.78 4.76
N ASN A 295 7.04 -27.11 3.75
CA ASN A 295 8.50 -27.13 3.87
C ASN A 295 9.20 -25.82 3.45
N PHE A 296 8.45 -24.73 3.25
CA PHE A 296 9.05 -23.46 2.84
C PHE A 296 9.93 -22.87 3.96
N ASN A 297 11.13 -22.40 3.63
CA ASN A 297 12.03 -21.76 4.61
C ASN A 297 11.64 -20.29 4.87
N THR A 298 10.52 -20.10 5.59
CA THR A 298 9.99 -18.78 5.93
C THR A 298 11.00 -17.89 6.67
N LYS A 299 11.82 -18.49 7.53
CA LYS A 299 12.80 -17.75 8.35
C LYS A 299 13.88 -17.10 7.48
N GLU A 300 14.42 -17.85 6.52
CA GLU A 300 15.44 -17.33 5.60
C GLU A 300 14.85 -16.25 4.69
N PHE A 301 13.68 -16.50 4.09
CA PHE A 301 12.99 -15.52 3.26
C PHE A 301 12.74 -14.20 4.01
N VAL A 302 12.19 -14.27 5.23
CA VAL A 302 11.89 -13.08 6.04
C VAL A 302 13.18 -12.37 6.44
N SER A 303 14.26 -13.08 6.75
CA SER A 303 15.56 -12.48 7.07
C SER A 303 16.12 -11.65 5.89
N SER A 304 16.04 -12.18 4.67
CA SER A 304 16.48 -11.50 3.45
C SER A 304 15.58 -10.30 3.13
N LEU A 305 14.26 -10.48 3.20
CA LEU A 305 13.30 -9.40 2.99
C LEU A 305 13.45 -8.28 4.03
N PHE A 306 13.61 -8.62 5.30
CA PHE A 306 13.85 -7.67 6.39
C PHE A 306 15.12 -6.85 6.15
N SER A 307 16.21 -7.50 5.74
CA SER A 307 17.48 -6.84 5.45
C SER A 307 17.35 -5.85 4.30
N ALA A 308 16.59 -6.20 3.25
CA ALA A 308 16.29 -5.31 2.14
C ALA A 308 15.35 -4.15 2.54
N MET A 309 14.30 -4.42 3.31
CA MET A 309 13.29 -3.41 3.69
C MET A 309 13.84 -2.32 4.61
N LYS A 310 14.93 -2.57 5.36
CA LYS A 310 15.63 -1.53 6.14
C LYS A 310 16.07 -0.33 5.31
N PHE A 311 16.35 -0.51 4.02
CA PHE A 311 16.72 0.58 3.12
C PHE A 311 15.51 1.38 2.62
N THR A 312 14.30 0.86 2.80
CA THR A 312 13.05 1.51 2.40
C THR A 312 12.33 2.21 3.56
N GLY A 313 12.70 1.92 4.81
CA GLY A 313 12.10 2.53 6.00
C GLY A 313 12.41 1.77 7.29
N SER A 314 12.05 2.33 8.44
CA SER A 314 12.16 1.63 9.72
C SER A 314 11.31 0.35 9.67
N THR A 315 11.94 -0.80 9.91
CA THR A 315 11.32 -2.11 9.67
C THR A 315 11.44 -2.98 10.91
N ALA A 316 10.40 -3.74 11.21
CA ALA A 316 10.40 -4.83 12.20
C ALA A 316 9.64 -6.05 11.65
N TYR A 317 9.91 -7.23 12.21
CA TYR A 317 9.15 -8.43 11.92
C TYR A 317 8.80 -9.21 13.18
N PHE A 318 7.67 -9.92 13.16
CA PHE A 318 7.16 -10.64 14.32
C PHE A 318 6.43 -11.92 13.93
N SER A 319 6.72 -13.00 14.65
CA SER A 319 5.96 -14.25 14.65
C SER A 319 5.06 -14.35 15.89
N ALA A 320 4.19 -15.37 15.94
CA ALA A 320 3.40 -15.68 17.14
C ALA A 320 4.27 -15.79 18.40
N LYS A 321 5.43 -16.46 18.31
CA LYS A 321 6.36 -16.66 19.43
C LYS A 321 6.99 -15.36 19.93
N ASP A 322 7.23 -14.41 19.03
CA ASP A 322 7.79 -13.11 19.40
C ASP A 322 6.76 -12.31 20.21
N ILE A 323 5.49 -12.37 19.83
CA ILE A 323 4.40 -11.72 20.57
C ILE A 323 4.20 -12.38 21.93
N ASP A 324 4.20 -13.71 22.00
CA ASP A 324 4.12 -14.44 23.27
C ASP A 324 5.25 -14.02 24.23
N LYS A 325 6.47 -13.81 23.69
CA LYS A 325 7.62 -13.36 24.48
C LYS A 325 7.51 -11.90 24.91
N GLU A 326 7.13 -10.99 24.02
CA GLU A 326 6.97 -9.56 24.30
C GLU A 326 5.85 -9.32 25.34
N LEU A 327 4.71 -9.97 25.13
CA LEU A 327 3.58 -9.95 26.05
C LEU A 327 3.77 -10.87 27.27
N GLY A 328 4.82 -11.71 27.27
CA GLY A 328 5.25 -12.53 28.40
C GLY A 328 4.21 -13.56 28.83
N GLN A 329 3.38 -14.00 27.89
CA GLN A 329 2.35 -15.01 28.09
C GLN A 329 2.43 -16.02 26.95
N GLU A 330 2.58 -17.28 27.31
CA GLU A 330 2.60 -18.38 26.35
C GLU A 330 1.25 -18.49 25.63
N SER A 331 1.29 -18.68 24.30
CA SER A 331 0.13 -18.85 23.43
C SER A 331 -0.87 -17.70 23.42
N ILE A 332 -0.51 -16.49 23.89
CA ILE A 332 -1.42 -15.34 23.81
C ILE A 332 -1.73 -14.99 22.36
N ALA A 333 -0.78 -15.14 21.43
CA ALA A 333 -1.00 -14.93 19.99
C ALA A 333 -2.12 -15.81 19.42
N GLN A 334 -2.40 -16.96 20.06
CA GLN A 334 -3.45 -17.90 19.68
C GLN A 334 -4.78 -17.67 20.40
N GLU A 335 -4.90 -16.59 21.20
CA GLU A 335 -6.17 -16.21 21.80
C GLU A 335 -7.16 -15.76 20.71
N PRO A 336 -8.42 -16.25 20.74
CA PRO A 336 -9.44 -15.87 19.77
C PRO A 336 -9.71 -14.37 19.76
N SER A 337 -10.17 -13.85 18.62
CA SER A 337 -10.54 -12.43 18.48
C SER A 337 -11.61 -11.94 19.47
N THR A 338 -12.40 -12.86 20.03
CA THR A 338 -13.42 -12.56 21.05
C THR A 338 -12.85 -12.45 22.47
N SER A 339 -11.64 -12.97 22.72
CA SER A 339 -10.98 -12.94 24.04
C SER A 339 -10.65 -11.51 24.47
N ILE A 340 -10.58 -11.24 25.76
CA ILE A 340 -10.17 -9.91 26.23
C ILE A 340 -8.68 -9.63 25.98
N LYS A 341 -7.86 -10.68 26.00
CA LYS A 341 -6.43 -10.64 25.70
C LYS A 341 -6.14 -10.20 24.26
N ASN A 342 -7.14 -10.31 23.38
CA ASN A 342 -7.11 -9.74 22.04
C ASN A 342 -6.80 -8.24 22.06
N ILE A 343 -7.28 -7.51 23.08
CA ILE A 343 -7.10 -6.07 23.20
C ILE A 343 -5.62 -5.74 23.41
N GLU A 344 -4.90 -6.53 24.20
CA GLU A 344 -3.45 -6.36 24.39
C GLU A 344 -2.69 -6.54 23.08
N ILE A 345 -3.03 -7.57 22.31
CA ILE A 345 -2.39 -7.82 21.01
C ILE A 345 -2.69 -6.67 20.05
N SER A 346 -3.95 -6.22 19.97
CA SER A 346 -4.34 -5.08 19.13
C SER A 346 -3.61 -3.79 19.53
N GLN A 347 -3.46 -3.54 20.83
CA GLN A 347 -2.73 -2.38 21.36
C GLN A 347 -1.24 -2.46 21.06
N TRP A 348 -0.66 -3.63 21.25
CA TRP A 348 0.75 -3.86 20.96
C TRP A 348 1.02 -3.72 19.45
N LEU A 349 0.17 -4.29 18.58
CA LEU A 349 0.27 -4.12 17.13
C LEU A 349 0.16 -2.65 16.74
N HIS A 350 -0.82 -1.93 17.30
CA HIS A 350 -0.98 -0.50 17.06
C HIS A 350 0.27 0.31 17.48
N LYS A 351 0.90 -0.06 18.61
CA LYS A 351 2.17 0.54 19.02
C LYS A 351 3.27 0.31 17.96
N GLN A 352 3.36 -0.88 17.40
CA GLN A 352 4.34 -1.16 16.34
C GLN A 352 4.07 -0.31 15.08
N GLU A 353 2.80 -0.10 14.70
CA GLU A 353 2.40 0.75 13.56
C GLU A 353 2.84 2.22 13.70
N ILE A 354 3.02 2.68 14.93
CA ILE A 354 3.53 4.03 15.22
C ILE A 354 5.06 4.07 15.15
N LEU A 355 5.73 2.99 15.58
CA LEU A 355 7.19 2.93 15.67
C LEU A 355 7.87 2.63 14.33
N TYR A 356 7.22 1.82 13.50
CA TYR A 356 7.81 1.28 12.28
C TYR A 356 7.02 1.69 11.04
N GLU A 357 7.74 2.08 9.98
CA GLU A 357 7.14 2.32 8.66
C GLU A 357 6.71 1.02 7.98
N ASN A 358 7.46 -0.06 8.22
CA ASN A 358 7.22 -1.38 7.65
C ASN A 358 7.18 -2.46 8.75
N ILE A 359 6.13 -3.28 8.76
CA ILE A 359 5.97 -4.38 9.71
C ILE A 359 5.74 -5.65 8.93
N ILE A 360 6.56 -6.68 9.16
CA ILE A 360 6.38 -8.01 8.57
C ILE A 360 5.81 -8.94 9.63
N LEU A 361 4.58 -9.41 9.44
CA LEU A 361 3.98 -10.44 10.30
C LEU A 361 4.14 -11.81 9.61
N ILE A 362 4.64 -12.78 10.36
CA ILE A 362 4.89 -14.14 9.87
C ILE A 362 3.69 -14.99 10.26
N ALA A 363 2.92 -15.47 9.28
CA ALA A 363 1.84 -16.42 9.51
C ALA A 363 2.40 -17.80 9.90
N ASP A 364 1.62 -18.57 10.66
CA ASP A 364 1.95 -19.98 10.92
C ASP A 364 1.76 -20.79 9.62
N ASN A 365 2.48 -21.91 9.50
CA ASN A 365 2.34 -22.79 8.33
C ASN A 365 0.92 -23.38 8.22
N ASP A 366 0.31 -23.67 9.37
CA ASP A 366 -1.07 -24.11 9.48
C ASP A 366 -2.02 -22.96 9.80
N TRP A 367 -3.31 -23.18 9.53
CA TRP A 367 -4.32 -22.21 9.91
C TRP A 367 -4.49 -22.14 11.44
N SER A 368 -4.14 -21.00 12.02
CA SER A 368 -4.22 -20.69 13.45
C SER A 368 -4.95 -19.36 13.68
N GLU A 369 -5.29 -19.06 14.94
CA GLU A 369 -5.87 -17.75 15.31
C GLU A 369 -4.89 -16.61 14.99
N TRP A 370 -3.58 -16.85 15.16
CA TRP A 370 -2.54 -15.91 14.76
C TRP A 370 -2.52 -15.70 13.24
N THR A 371 -2.59 -16.77 12.44
CA THR A 371 -2.62 -16.68 10.97
C THR A 371 -3.83 -15.89 10.49
N GLU A 372 -5.03 -16.16 11.00
CA GLU A 372 -6.24 -15.39 10.64
C GLU A 372 -6.09 -13.91 11.02
N ARG A 373 -5.59 -13.64 12.23
CA ARG A 373 -5.36 -12.30 12.74
C ARG A 373 -4.38 -11.51 11.88
N THR A 374 -3.23 -12.09 11.53
CA THR A 374 -2.24 -11.41 10.69
C THR A 374 -2.85 -11.05 9.33
N ILE A 375 -3.55 -11.98 8.69
CA ILE A 375 -4.23 -11.75 7.41
C ILE A 375 -5.25 -10.60 7.51
N ARG A 376 -6.03 -10.53 8.60
CA ARG A 376 -6.99 -9.44 8.84
C ARG A 376 -6.32 -8.07 9.09
N GLN A 377 -5.05 -8.06 9.50
CA GLN A 377 -4.25 -6.86 9.72
C GLN A 377 -3.41 -6.46 8.49
N ALA A 378 -3.32 -7.31 7.47
CA ALA A 378 -2.46 -7.08 6.32
C ALA A 378 -2.96 -5.91 5.45
N ASP A 379 -2.05 -5.03 5.03
CA ASP A 379 -2.28 -4.23 3.81
C ASP A 379 -1.89 -5.04 2.56
N HIS A 380 -0.85 -5.86 2.68
CA HIS A 380 -0.29 -6.64 1.59
C HIS A 380 0.08 -8.05 2.08
N LEU A 381 -0.64 -9.05 1.58
CA LEU A 381 -0.37 -10.46 1.78
C LEU A 381 0.59 -10.97 0.71
N LEU A 382 1.73 -11.51 1.16
CA LEU A 382 2.76 -12.15 0.37
C LEU A 382 2.64 -13.66 0.54
N LEU A 383 2.06 -14.30 -0.47
CA LEU A 383 2.05 -15.76 -0.60
C LEU A 383 3.43 -16.17 -1.12
N VAL A 384 4.16 -16.99 -0.37
CA VAL A 384 5.55 -17.35 -0.70
C VAL A 384 5.66 -18.84 -0.99
N ALA A 385 6.39 -19.19 -2.04
CA ALA A 385 6.58 -20.56 -2.48
C ALA A 385 7.97 -20.77 -3.09
N ASP A 386 8.54 -21.96 -2.89
CA ASP A 386 9.63 -22.43 -3.76
C ASP A 386 9.08 -22.69 -5.17
N SER A 387 9.76 -22.18 -6.19
CA SER A 387 9.34 -22.24 -7.59
C SER A 387 9.16 -23.66 -8.14
N GLU A 388 9.89 -24.62 -7.58
CA GLU A 388 9.86 -26.05 -7.91
C GLU A 388 8.80 -26.84 -7.14
N ALA A 389 8.14 -26.22 -6.16
CA ALA A 389 7.12 -26.87 -5.35
C ALA A 389 5.84 -27.19 -6.14
N SER A 390 4.95 -27.95 -5.49
CA SER A 390 3.62 -28.25 -6.05
C SER A 390 2.81 -26.96 -6.26
N VAL A 391 2.19 -26.87 -7.43
CA VAL A 391 1.39 -25.71 -7.85
C VAL A 391 -0.01 -25.74 -7.25
N GLU A 392 -0.42 -26.85 -6.63
CA GLU A 392 -1.74 -26.99 -6.02
C GLU A 392 -1.97 -25.98 -4.90
N GLN A 393 -3.22 -25.56 -4.72
CA GLN A 393 -3.57 -24.65 -3.64
C GLN A 393 -3.51 -25.37 -2.29
N SER A 394 -2.81 -24.76 -1.33
CA SER A 394 -2.71 -25.26 0.03
C SER A 394 -4.04 -25.15 0.81
N PRO A 395 -4.21 -25.88 1.92
CA PRO A 395 -5.36 -25.69 2.82
C PRO A 395 -5.50 -24.25 3.31
N LEU A 396 -4.38 -23.56 3.56
CA LEU A 396 -4.34 -22.14 3.94
C LEU A 396 -4.92 -21.27 2.82
N GLU A 397 -4.51 -21.48 1.57
CA GLU A 397 -5.03 -20.75 0.41
C GLU A 397 -6.52 -20.97 0.21
N LYS A 398 -7.01 -22.19 0.42
CA LYS A 398 -8.46 -22.50 0.32
C LYS A 398 -9.28 -21.75 1.37
N LYS A 399 -8.79 -21.66 2.61
CA LYS A 399 -9.44 -20.87 3.67
C LYS A 399 -9.36 -19.36 3.39
N LEU A 400 -8.21 -18.90 2.91
CA LEU A 400 -8.02 -17.50 2.49
C LEU A 400 -9.01 -17.11 1.41
N ASN A 401 -9.24 -17.98 0.40
CA ASN A 401 -10.23 -17.73 -0.65
C ASN A 401 -11.66 -17.62 -0.09
N ALA A 402 -12.01 -18.39 0.95
CA ALA A 402 -13.31 -18.28 1.62
C ALA A 402 -13.46 -16.97 2.42
N LEU A 403 -12.37 -16.42 2.96
CA LEU A 403 -12.35 -15.10 3.60
C LEU A 403 -12.34 -13.94 2.58
N TRP A 404 -11.85 -14.20 1.37
CA TRP A 404 -11.70 -13.20 0.31
C TRP A 404 -13.04 -12.64 -0.19
N ASP A 405 -14.11 -13.45 -0.16
CA ASP A 405 -15.46 -13.01 -0.53
C ASP A 405 -15.95 -11.81 0.29
N PHE A 406 -15.35 -11.55 1.47
CA PHE A 406 -15.65 -10.41 2.34
C PHE A 406 -14.54 -9.32 2.36
N SER A 407 -13.40 -9.55 1.72
CA SER A 407 -12.18 -8.72 1.84
C SER A 407 -11.54 -8.38 0.48
N SER A 408 -12.36 -7.89 -0.46
CA SER A 408 -11.99 -7.51 -1.85
C SER A 408 -10.88 -6.45 -2.02
N HIS A 409 -10.16 -6.09 -0.95
CA HIS A 409 -9.20 -5.00 -0.92
C HIS A 409 -7.84 -5.40 -0.36
N LEU A 410 -7.69 -6.62 0.16
CA LEU A 410 -6.37 -7.10 0.58
C LEU A 410 -5.49 -7.21 -0.68
N LYS A 411 -4.30 -6.60 -0.67
CA LYS A 411 -3.38 -6.77 -1.79
C LYS A 411 -2.75 -8.16 -1.71
N GLN A 412 -2.87 -8.99 -2.74
CA GLN A 412 -2.27 -10.32 -2.79
C GLN A 412 -1.17 -10.40 -3.84
N SER A 413 0.04 -10.75 -3.40
CA SER A 413 1.15 -11.09 -4.27
C SER A 413 1.62 -12.52 -4.06
N LEU A 414 1.90 -13.23 -5.15
CA LEU A 414 2.69 -14.45 -5.12
C LEU A 414 4.17 -14.12 -5.30
N ILE A 415 5.02 -14.59 -4.40
CA ILE A 415 6.47 -14.49 -4.50
C ILE A 415 7.01 -15.90 -4.74
N LEU A 416 7.60 -16.11 -5.92
CA LEU A 416 8.27 -17.35 -6.26
C LEU A 416 9.75 -17.22 -5.94
N VAL A 417 10.23 -18.13 -5.11
CA VAL A 417 11.61 -18.21 -4.67
C VAL A 417 12.34 -19.26 -5.52
N HIS A 418 13.45 -18.85 -6.11
CA HIS A 418 14.25 -19.66 -7.01
C HIS A 418 15.60 -20.02 -6.39
N PRO A 419 16.18 -21.19 -6.73
CA PRO A 419 17.57 -21.50 -6.40
C PRO A 419 18.54 -20.40 -6.85
N ALA A 420 19.66 -20.24 -6.12
CA ALA A 420 20.66 -19.21 -6.38
C ALA A 420 21.30 -19.31 -7.78
N ASP A 421 21.43 -20.52 -8.32
CA ASP A 421 22.02 -20.81 -9.62
C ASP A 421 21.01 -20.71 -10.79
N THR A 422 19.79 -20.23 -10.54
CA THR A 422 18.77 -20.08 -11.57
C THR A 422 19.17 -19.02 -12.61
N GLU A 423 19.53 -19.46 -13.81
CA GLU A 423 19.83 -18.59 -14.95
C GLU A 423 18.56 -18.14 -15.70
N GLU A 424 17.58 -19.03 -15.85
CA GLU A 424 16.33 -18.77 -16.56
C GLU A 424 15.14 -19.28 -15.76
N ILE A 425 14.17 -18.39 -15.54
CA ILE A 425 12.90 -18.72 -14.88
C ILE A 425 11.93 -19.21 -15.97
N VAL A 426 11.20 -20.29 -15.68
CA VAL A 426 10.20 -20.85 -16.59
C VAL A 426 9.01 -21.38 -15.82
N GLY A 427 7.84 -21.40 -16.48
CA GLY A 427 6.66 -22.07 -15.95
C GLY A 427 6.00 -21.30 -14.82
N THR A 428 6.01 -19.97 -14.85
CA THR A 428 5.24 -19.14 -13.93
C THR A 428 3.74 -19.24 -14.22
N LYS A 429 3.37 -19.40 -15.50
CA LYS A 429 1.97 -19.45 -15.95
C LYS A 429 1.09 -20.44 -15.17
N ARG A 430 1.59 -21.67 -14.93
CA ARG A 430 0.88 -22.71 -14.15
C ARG A 430 0.52 -22.26 -12.72
N TRP A 431 1.38 -21.43 -12.10
CA TRP A 431 1.12 -20.87 -10.77
C TRP A 431 -0.02 -19.85 -10.80
N LEU A 432 -0.07 -19.04 -11.86
CA LEU A 432 -1.05 -17.95 -12.04
C LEU A 432 -2.44 -18.49 -12.40
N GLU A 433 -2.54 -19.53 -13.25
CA GLU A 433 -3.83 -20.08 -13.70
C GLU A 433 -4.69 -20.63 -12.56
N LYS A 434 -4.05 -21.13 -11.50
CA LYS A 434 -4.74 -21.71 -10.33
C LYS A 434 -5.07 -20.70 -9.24
N ARG A 435 -4.68 -19.42 -9.37
CA ARG A 435 -4.77 -18.44 -8.27
C ARG A 435 -5.36 -17.12 -8.73
N ARG A 436 -6.20 -16.52 -7.86
CA ARG A 436 -6.72 -15.16 -8.07
C ARG A 436 -5.80 -14.15 -7.39
N ILE A 437 -4.61 -13.93 -7.96
CA ILE A 437 -3.63 -12.97 -7.45
C ILE A 437 -3.57 -11.71 -8.31
N GLN A 438 -3.29 -10.57 -7.67
CA GLN A 438 -3.20 -9.28 -8.35
C GLN A 438 -1.81 -9.06 -8.95
N SER A 439 -0.76 -9.48 -8.25
CA SER A 439 0.63 -9.38 -8.71
C SER A 439 1.42 -10.64 -8.37
N PHE A 440 2.55 -10.82 -9.05
CA PHE A 440 3.52 -11.85 -8.76
C PHE A 440 4.94 -11.31 -8.97
N TYR A 441 5.90 -11.84 -8.23
CA TYR A 441 7.30 -11.43 -8.30
C TYR A 441 8.21 -12.63 -8.09
N HIS A 442 9.43 -12.51 -8.58
CA HIS A 442 10.46 -13.54 -8.50
C HIS A 442 11.65 -13.03 -7.69
N VAL A 443 12.18 -13.90 -6.84
CA VAL A 443 13.44 -13.67 -6.12
C VAL A 443 14.30 -14.93 -6.15
N ARG A 444 15.62 -14.78 -6.22
CA ARG A 444 16.56 -15.90 -6.02
C ARG A 444 17.09 -15.92 -4.60
N ASN A 445 17.25 -17.11 -4.04
CA ASN A 445 17.91 -17.30 -2.74
C ASN A 445 19.33 -16.72 -2.78
N GLU A 446 19.73 -16.06 -1.69
CA GLU A 446 21.04 -15.42 -1.54
C GLU A 446 21.31 -14.18 -2.43
N TYR A 447 20.40 -13.79 -3.35
CA TYR A 447 20.54 -12.58 -4.16
C TYR A 447 19.84 -11.37 -3.52
N LEU A 448 20.61 -10.59 -2.76
CA LEU A 448 20.07 -9.42 -2.05
C LEU A 448 19.40 -8.39 -2.97
N GLU A 449 19.89 -8.21 -4.21
CA GLU A 449 19.31 -7.27 -5.18
C GLU A 449 17.87 -7.63 -5.58
N ASP A 450 17.53 -8.92 -5.62
CA ASP A 450 16.17 -9.35 -5.91
C ASP A 450 15.22 -9.00 -4.76
N PHE A 451 15.68 -9.18 -3.52
CA PHE A 451 14.95 -8.74 -2.33
C PHE A 451 14.89 -7.23 -2.22
N ALA A 452 15.93 -6.50 -2.63
CA ALA A 452 15.95 -5.04 -2.67
C ALA A 452 14.91 -4.49 -3.68
N ARG A 453 14.84 -5.09 -4.88
CA ARG A 453 13.79 -4.81 -5.87
C ARG A 453 12.40 -5.12 -5.29
N LEU A 454 12.20 -6.31 -4.72
CA LEU A 454 10.93 -6.70 -4.12
C LEU A 454 10.51 -5.71 -3.01
N ALA A 455 11.42 -5.36 -2.10
CA ALA A 455 11.19 -4.42 -1.02
C ALA A 455 10.77 -3.03 -1.56
N ARG A 456 11.48 -2.49 -2.55
CA ARG A 456 11.10 -1.22 -3.19
C ARG A 456 9.72 -1.31 -3.86
N ILE A 457 9.39 -2.41 -4.53
CA ILE A 457 8.08 -2.60 -5.17
C ILE A 457 6.95 -2.62 -4.13
N ILE A 458 7.03 -3.50 -3.13
CA ILE A 458 5.92 -3.69 -2.17
C ILE A 458 5.74 -2.49 -1.25
N THR A 459 6.81 -1.75 -0.95
CA THR A 459 6.73 -0.53 -0.13
C THR A 459 6.26 0.69 -0.90
N GLY A 460 6.20 0.64 -2.24
CA GLY A 460 5.84 1.77 -3.10
C GLY A 460 6.98 2.77 -3.25
N GLN A 461 8.19 2.27 -3.49
CA GLN A 461 9.42 3.03 -3.74
C GLN A 461 10.17 2.55 -4.98
N ALA A 462 9.55 1.69 -5.80
CA ALA A 462 10.14 1.15 -7.01
C ALA A 462 10.51 2.25 -8.02
N ASN A 463 11.64 2.09 -8.69
CA ASN A 463 12.00 2.88 -9.85
C ASN A 463 11.35 2.27 -11.10
N CYS A 464 10.34 2.97 -11.63
CA CYS A 464 9.50 2.48 -12.72
C CYS A 464 9.87 3.19 -14.02
N LEU A 465 10.46 2.48 -14.99
CA LEU A 465 10.88 3.07 -16.26
C LEU A 465 9.80 2.92 -17.34
N VAL A 466 9.41 4.02 -17.98
CA VAL A 466 8.44 4.04 -19.08
C VAL A 466 9.10 4.59 -20.34
N LEU A 467 9.07 3.82 -21.42
CA LEU A 467 9.78 4.13 -22.67
C LEU A 467 8.82 4.37 -23.84
N GLY A 468 8.91 5.55 -24.45
CA GLY A 468 8.04 5.95 -25.55
C GLY A 468 8.37 5.29 -26.90
N GLY A 469 7.39 5.25 -27.81
CA GLY A 469 7.55 4.82 -29.20
C GLY A 469 8.15 5.89 -30.12
N GLY A 470 8.86 5.47 -31.17
CA GLY A 470 9.52 6.42 -32.10
C GLY A 470 10.50 5.83 -33.14
N GLY A 471 10.48 4.51 -33.39
CA GLY A 471 11.37 3.86 -34.36
C GLY A 471 12.85 4.03 -34.03
N ALA A 472 13.69 4.41 -34.99
CA ALA A 472 15.13 4.61 -34.80
C ALA A 472 15.48 5.61 -33.69
N ARG A 473 14.61 6.60 -33.40
CA ARG A 473 14.78 7.53 -32.27
C ARG A 473 14.87 6.80 -30.92
N GLY A 474 14.28 5.61 -30.81
CA GLY A 474 14.28 4.79 -29.61
C GLY A 474 15.66 4.36 -29.11
N TYR A 475 16.70 4.37 -29.95
CA TYR A 475 18.06 4.08 -29.49
C TYR A 475 18.57 5.10 -28.46
N ALA A 476 17.96 6.29 -28.38
CA ALA A 476 18.27 7.27 -27.34
C ALA A 476 17.90 6.77 -25.93
N HIS A 477 16.90 5.87 -25.80
CA HIS A 477 16.56 5.21 -24.53
C HIS A 477 17.72 4.43 -23.95
N ILE A 478 18.60 3.87 -24.79
CA ILE A 478 19.79 3.14 -24.34
C ILE A 478 20.80 4.09 -23.69
N GLY A 479 20.90 5.32 -24.21
CA GLY A 479 21.70 6.37 -23.57
C GLY A 479 21.17 6.77 -22.20
N VAL A 480 19.84 6.81 -22.04
CA VAL A 480 19.20 7.01 -20.73
C VAL A 480 19.47 5.84 -19.79
N LEU A 481 19.36 4.60 -20.27
CA LEU A 481 19.69 3.40 -19.50
C LEU A 481 21.13 3.47 -18.98
N LYS A 482 22.09 3.85 -19.84
CA LYS A 482 23.49 4.08 -19.44
C LYS A 482 23.62 5.16 -18.35
N ALA A 483 22.89 6.27 -18.48
CA ALA A 483 22.91 7.31 -17.46
C ALA A 483 22.33 6.86 -16.10
N LEU A 484 21.31 6.01 -16.10
CA LEU A 484 20.73 5.40 -14.90
C LEU A 484 21.72 4.40 -14.26
N GLU A 485 22.36 3.56 -15.07
CA GLU A 485 23.41 2.61 -14.64
C GLU A 485 24.57 3.33 -13.95
N GLU A 486 25.10 4.40 -14.56
CA GLU A 486 26.21 5.20 -14.00
C GLU A 486 25.85 5.91 -12.69
N ASN A 487 24.57 6.20 -12.47
CA ASN A 487 24.07 6.79 -11.22
C ASN A 487 23.60 5.74 -10.21
N GLY A 488 23.76 4.43 -10.50
CA GLY A 488 23.34 3.36 -9.60
C GLY A 488 21.84 3.31 -9.36
N VAL A 489 21.03 3.73 -10.35
CA VAL A 489 19.56 3.68 -10.26
C VAL A 489 19.08 2.33 -10.80
N PRO A 490 18.70 1.37 -9.94
CA PRO A 490 18.16 0.09 -10.42
C PRO A 490 16.79 0.30 -11.05
N ILE A 491 16.48 -0.43 -12.12
CA ILE A 491 15.15 -0.45 -12.73
C ILE A 491 14.37 -1.62 -12.13
N ASP A 492 13.31 -1.30 -11.40
CA ASP A 492 12.53 -2.31 -10.68
C ASP A 492 11.37 -2.84 -11.51
N ILE A 493 10.81 -2.00 -12.39
CA ILE A 493 9.69 -2.31 -13.30
C ILE A 493 9.92 -1.51 -14.59
N VAL A 494 9.60 -2.10 -15.75
CA VAL A 494 9.75 -1.42 -17.05
C VAL A 494 8.55 -1.63 -17.96
N GLY A 495 8.13 -0.56 -18.64
CA GLY A 495 7.02 -0.58 -19.60
C GLY A 495 7.34 0.24 -20.84
N GLY A 496 6.69 -0.06 -21.96
CA GLY A 496 6.88 0.76 -23.16
C GLY A 496 5.97 0.47 -24.34
N THR A 497 6.18 1.26 -25.39
CA THR A 497 5.43 1.18 -26.65
C THR A 497 6.38 1.01 -27.83
N SER A 498 6.08 0.10 -28.75
CA SER A 498 6.83 -0.09 -30.00
C SER A 498 8.33 -0.34 -29.75
N ILE A 499 9.24 0.48 -30.29
CA ILE A 499 10.68 0.37 -29.99
C ILE A 499 11.01 0.49 -28.49
N GLY A 500 10.26 1.30 -27.74
CA GLY A 500 10.39 1.41 -26.28
C GLY A 500 10.05 0.09 -25.58
N ALA A 501 9.10 -0.67 -26.12
CA ALA A 501 8.78 -2.01 -25.62
C ALA A 501 9.91 -3.02 -25.88
N ILE A 502 10.60 -2.97 -27.03
CA ILE A 502 11.76 -3.84 -27.30
C ILE A 502 12.87 -3.58 -26.30
N ILE A 503 13.23 -2.30 -26.11
CA ILE A 503 14.28 -1.90 -25.17
C ILE A 503 13.86 -2.26 -23.74
N GLY A 504 12.59 -2.04 -23.39
CA GLY A 504 12.03 -2.47 -22.11
C GLY A 504 12.11 -3.97 -21.89
N ALA A 505 11.85 -4.79 -22.92
CA ALA A 505 11.98 -6.25 -22.82
C ALA A 505 13.44 -6.68 -22.63
N ALA A 506 14.41 -6.02 -23.29
CA ALA A 506 15.83 -6.27 -23.06
C ALA A 506 16.26 -5.93 -21.63
N ILE A 507 15.80 -4.78 -21.10
CA ILE A 507 16.02 -4.40 -19.70
C ILE A 507 15.40 -5.44 -18.76
N ALA A 508 14.18 -5.92 -19.06
CA ALA A 508 13.50 -6.91 -18.23
C ALA A 508 14.20 -8.29 -18.22
N LEU A 509 14.97 -8.58 -19.27
CA LEU A 509 15.92 -9.70 -19.36
C LEU A 509 17.25 -9.43 -18.63
N GLN A 510 17.35 -8.33 -17.88
CA GLN A 510 18.54 -7.88 -17.16
C GLN A 510 19.74 -7.60 -18.08
N TYR A 511 19.49 -7.09 -19.29
CA TYR A 511 20.57 -6.66 -20.17
C TYR A 511 20.93 -5.21 -19.87
N ASP A 512 22.24 -4.97 -19.70
CA ASP A 512 22.79 -3.63 -19.55
C ASP A 512 22.68 -2.83 -20.86
N SER A 513 23.05 -1.54 -20.82
CA SER A 513 23.03 -0.65 -21.97
C SER A 513 23.82 -1.18 -23.18
N ASN A 514 24.98 -1.79 -22.95
CA ASN A 514 25.84 -2.33 -24.01
C ASN A 514 25.21 -3.54 -24.70
N LYS A 515 24.74 -4.52 -23.93
CA LYS A 515 24.10 -5.74 -24.43
C LYS A 515 22.76 -5.44 -25.08
N THR A 516 22.01 -4.46 -24.53
CA THR A 516 20.79 -3.94 -25.14
C THR A 516 21.08 -3.31 -26.51
N PHE A 517 22.14 -2.51 -26.62
CA PHE A 517 22.59 -1.95 -27.90
C PHE A 517 23.00 -3.03 -28.90
N GLU A 518 23.78 -4.03 -28.48
CA GLU A 518 24.20 -5.14 -29.35
C GLU A 518 23.00 -5.90 -29.91
N LEU A 519 22.05 -6.28 -29.04
CA LEU A 519 20.83 -6.98 -29.43
C LEU A 519 19.98 -6.14 -30.38
N CYS A 520 19.75 -4.87 -30.05
CA CYS A 520 18.95 -3.95 -30.87
C CYS A 520 19.60 -3.73 -32.24
N SER A 521 20.91 -3.48 -32.28
CA SER A 521 21.66 -3.21 -33.52
C SER A 521 21.78 -4.46 -34.40
N ARG A 522 21.86 -5.65 -33.82
CA ARG A 522 21.94 -6.92 -34.56
C ARG A 522 20.61 -7.29 -35.21
N TYR A 523 19.52 -7.24 -34.45
CA TYR A 523 18.23 -7.80 -34.88
C TYR A 523 17.22 -6.75 -35.36
N PHE A 524 17.31 -5.50 -34.91
CA PHE A 524 16.30 -4.47 -35.21
C PHE A 524 16.82 -3.32 -36.09
N ARG A 525 18.01 -3.49 -36.69
CA ARG A 525 18.55 -2.56 -37.70
C ARG A 525 18.02 -2.80 -39.12
N LYS A 526 17.70 -4.05 -39.48
CA LYS A 526 17.30 -4.44 -40.84
C LYS A 526 16.07 -5.35 -40.83
N PHE A 527 14.87 -4.78 -40.73
CA PHE A 527 13.64 -5.56 -40.60
C PHE A 527 12.62 -5.39 -41.76
N PHE A 528 12.93 -4.60 -42.80
CA PHE A 528 12.03 -4.43 -43.94
C PHE A 528 12.04 -5.64 -44.90
N ASP A 529 10.87 -6.25 -45.09
CA ASP A 529 10.60 -7.32 -46.05
C ASP A 529 9.39 -6.97 -46.95
N PHE A 530 9.63 -6.16 -47.99
CA PHE A 530 8.57 -5.54 -48.81
C PHE A 530 7.56 -6.54 -49.43
N THR A 531 6.30 -6.09 -49.55
CA THR A 531 5.17 -6.85 -50.12
C THR A 531 4.27 -5.99 -51.01
N LEU A 532 3.27 -6.60 -51.64
CA LEU A 532 2.23 -5.86 -52.37
C LEU A 532 1.35 -5.10 -51.36
N PRO A 533 1.22 -3.76 -51.49
CA PRO A 533 0.61 -2.89 -50.47
C PRO A 533 -0.92 -2.93 -50.49
N ILE A 534 -1.50 -4.10 -50.26
CA ILE A 534 -2.96 -4.28 -50.07
C ILE A 534 -3.35 -3.96 -48.63
N ILE A 535 -2.58 -4.51 -47.66
CA ILE A 535 -2.82 -4.34 -46.22
C ILE A 535 -1.63 -3.61 -45.55
N SER A 536 -0.40 -3.87 -46.02
CA SER A 536 0.84 -3.35 -45.44
C SER A 536 1.97 -3.26 -46.48
N LEU A 537 2.96 -2.41 -46.22
CA LEU A 537 4.15 -2.25 -47.08
C LEU A 537 5.18 -3.38 -46.93
N ILE A 538 5.24 -4.02 -45.76
CA ILE A 538 6.12 -5.17 -45.49
C ILE A 538 5.33 -6.39 -45.03
N LYS A 539 5.92 -7.59 -45.13
CA LYS A 539 5.31 -8.86 -44.70
C LYS A 539 5.34 -9.04 -43.18
N GLY A 540 6.32 -8.46 -42.50
CA GLY A 540 6.51 -8.61 -41.05
C GLY A 540 7.17 -9.92 -40.62
N ARG A 541 7.48 -10.84 -41.54
CA ARG A 541 8.13 -12.13 -41.22
C ARG A 541 9.52 -11.92 -40.65
N LYS A 542 10.25 -10.96 -41.20
CA LYS A 542 11.59 -10.63 -40.71
C LYS A 542 11.57 -10.07 -39.28
N ILE A 543 10.52 -9.32 -38.91
CA ILE A 543 10.33 -8.85 -37.54
C ILE A 543 10.10 -10.05 -36.61
N GLU A 544 9.21 -10.97 -36.99
CA GLU A 544 8.91 -12.18 -36.21
C GLU A 544 10.16 -13.06 -36.01
N GLU A 545 10.90 -13.35 -37.08
CA GLU A 545 12.16 -14.11 -36.99
C GLU A 545 13.20 -13.41 -36.11
N ASN A 546 13.31 -12.08 -36.20
CA ASN A 546 14.27 -11.31 -35.41
C ASN A 546 13.87 -11.26 -33.93
N LEU A 547 12.58 -11.16 -33.61
CA LEU A 547 12.06 -11.28 -32.25
C LEU A 547 12.35 -12.66 -31.67
N GLU A 548 12.10 -13.72 -32.44
CA GLU A 548 12.38 -15.09 -32.03
C GLU A 548 13.88 -15.33 -31.79
N ARG A 549 14.76 -14.82 -32.66
CA ARG A 549 16.22 -14.92 -32.46
C ARG A 549 16.73 -14.08 -31.29
N ALA A 550 16.11 -12.93 -31.02
CA ALA A 550 16.56 -12.01 -29.97
C ALA A 550 16.09 -12.43 -28.57
N ILE A 551 14.86 -12.92 -28.45
CA ILE A 551 14.16 -13.08 -27.16
C ILE A 551 13.73 -14.54 -26.92
N GLY A 552 13.67 -15.37 -27.97
CA GLY A 552 13.26 -16.77 -27.88
C GLY A 552 11.76 -16.94 -27.60
N ASN A 553 11.40 -18.06 -26.97
CA ASN A 553 10.02 -18.42 -26.62
C ASN A 553 9.64 -18.05 -25.17
N ARG A 554 10.34 -17.06 -24.60
CA ARG A 554 10.14 -16.60 -23.23
C ARG A 554 8.76 -15.98 -23.02
N GLN A 555 8.22 -16.16 -21.81
CA GLN A 555 6.97 -15.56 -21.38
C GLN A 555 7.23 -14.32 -20.53
N ILE A 556 6.32 -13.34 -20.57
CA ILE A 556 6.44 -12.11 -19.80
C ILE A 556 6.43 -12.41 -18.30
N GLU A 557 5.58 -13.34 -17.86
CA GLU A 557 5.48 -13.74 -16.46
C GLU A 557 6.71 -14.47 -15.91
N ASP A 558 7.61 -14.91 -16.78
CA ASP A 558 8.86 -15.55 -16.39
C ASP A 558 10.02 -14.54 -16.21
N LEU A 559 9.78 -13.24 -16.46
CA LEU A 559 10.80 -12.21 -16.32
C LEU A 559 11.01 -11.81 -14.86
N LEU A 560 12.29 -11.68 -14.47
CA LEU A 560 12.68 -11.29 -13.11
C LEU A 560 12.29 -9.84 -12.77
N ILE A 561 12.42 -8.94 -13.75
CA ILE A 561 11.94 -7.56 -13.69
C ILE A 561 10.57 -7.54 -14.36
N PRO A 562 9.49 -7.13 -13.65
CA PRO A 562 8.17 -7.02 -14.25
C PRO A 562 8.17 -6.11 -15.48
N PHE A 563 7.54 -6.60 -16.54
CA PHE A 563 7.48 -5.94 -17.84
C PHE A 563 6.05 -5.84 -18.34
N PHE A 564 5.73 -4.72 -19.00
CA PHE A 564 4.55 -4.66 -19.86
C PHE A 564 4.81 -3.88 -21.14
N CYS A 565 4.00 -4.13 -22.16
CA CYS A 565 3.91 -3.23 -23.31
C CYS A 565 2.47 -3.02 -23.74
N VAL A 566 2.26 -2.03 -24.62
CA VAL A 566 0.91 -1.63 -25.03
C VAL A 566 0.74 -1.75 -26.55
N SER A 567 -0.46 -2.16 -26.96
CA SER A 567 -0.92 -2.15 -28.35
C SER A 567 -2.32 -1.52 -28.42
N ALA A 568 -2.80 -1.18 -29.60
CA ALA A 568 -4.15 -0.68 -29.81
C ALA A 568 -5.02 -1.75 -30.49
N ASN A 569 -6.22 -2.00 -29.96
CA ASN A 569 -7.21 -2.85 -30.58
C ASN A 569 -8.12 -1.98 -31.48
N LEU A 570 -7.98 -2.14 -32.79
CA LEU A 570 -8.79 -1.42 -33.79
C LEU A 570 -10.24 -1.89 -33.85
N THR A 571 -10.52 -3.12 -33.42
CA THR A 571 -11.88 -3.69 -33.42
C THR A 571 -12.74 -3.07 -32.33
N ARG A 572 -12.18 -2.88 -31.12
CA ARG A 572 -12.91 -2.34 -29.96
C ARG A 572 -12.57 -0.90 -29.58
N ALA A 573 -11.63 -0.27 -30.30
CA ALA A 573 -11.13 1.07 -30.02
C ALA A 573 -10.59 1.25 -28.59
N GLU A 574 -9.88 0.23 -28.08
CA GLU A 574 -9.33 0.22 -26.74
C GLU A 574 -7.83 -0.09 -26.74
N GLN A 575 -7.17 0.28 -25.65
CA GLN A 575 -5.79 -0.09 -25.41
C GLN A 575 -5.71 -1.51 -24.85
N VAL A 576 -4.75 -2.30 -25.33
CA VAL A 576 -4.45 -3.63 -24.82
C VAL A 576 -3.11 -3.57 -24.10
N ILE A 577 -3.11 -4.01 -22.83
CA ILE A 577 -1.92 -4.11 -21.98
C ILE A 577 -1.43 -5.56 -22.02
N HIS A 578 -0.20 -5.75 -22.47
CA HIS A 578 0.47 -7.04 -22.51
C HIS A 578 1.43 -7.15 -21.34
N ASN A 579 1.04 -7.85 -20.28
CA ASN A 579 1.86 -8.11 -19.09
C ASN A 579 1.98 -9.62 -18.75
N LYS A 580 1.48 -10.48 -19.65
CA LYS A 580 1.53 -11.95 -19.58
C LYS A 580 1.52 -12.53 -21.01
N GLY A 581 1.99 -13.76 -21.17
CA GLY A 581 2.08 -14.47 -22.44
C GLY A 581 3.42 -14.28 -23.15
N ALA A 582 3.50 -14.72 -24.40
CA ALA A 582 4.75 -14.73 -25.15
C ALA A 582 5.26 -13.30 -25.44
N ILE A 583 6.50 -13.02 -25.07
CA ILE A 583 7.10 -11.69 -25.26
C ILE A 583 7.12 -11.32 -26.75
N LYS A 584 7.46 -12.27 -27.62
CA LYS A 584 7.52 -12.05 -29.07
C LYS A 584 6.18 -11.61 -29.66
N ASP A 585 5.06 -12.19 -29.20
CA ASP A 585 3.73 -11.88 -29.72
C ASP A 585 3.28 -10.50 -29.24
N ALA A 586 3.51 -10.19 -27.96
CA ALA A 586 3.24 -8.88 -27.38
C ALA A 586 4.02 -7.75 -28.09
N LEU A 587 5.32 -7.95 -28.31
CA LEU A 587 6.16 -6.99 -29.04
C LEU A 587 5.76 -6.88 -30.50
N ARG A 588 5.44 -8.01 -31.16
CA ARG A 588 4.96 -8.02 -32.55
C ARG A 588 3.69 -7.20 -32.70
N ALA A 589 2.75 -7.30 -31.76
CA ALA A 589 1.54 -6.46 -31.73
C ALA A 589 1.90 -4.99 -31.45
N SER A 590 2.73 -4.71 -30.44
CA SER A 590 3.14 -3.35 -30.06
C SER A 590 3.92 -2.60 -31.16
N MET A 591 4.55 -3.32 -32.10
CA MET A 591 5.28 -2.77 -33.25
C MET A 591 4.52 -2.82 -34.58
N SER A 592 3.23 -3.18 -34.57
CA SER A 592 2.43 -3.35 -35.78
C SER A 592 1.91 -2.01 -36.32
N LEU A 593 2.82 -1.13 -36.75
CA LEU A 593 2.45 0.22 -37.20
C LEU A 593 1.53 0.12 -38.43
N PRO A 594 0.30 0.69 -38.39
CA PRO A 594 -0.65 0.57 -39.49
C PRO A 594 -0.08 1.03 -40.83
N ALA A 595 -0.55 0.42 -41.92
CA ALA A 595 -0.04 0.57 -43.29
C ALA A 595 1.40 0.11 -43.53
N MET A 596 2.24 0.00 -42.50
CA MET A 596 3.62 -0.46 -42.64
C MET A 596 3.73 -1.96 -42.40
N VAL A 597 3.27 -2.41 -41.23
CA VAL A 597 3.36 -3.79 -40.76
C VAL A 597 1.95 -4.36 -40.69
N PRO A 598 1.71 -5.63 -41.10
CA PRO A 598 0.39 -6.22 -40.97
C PRO A 598 -0.05 -6.22 -39.50
N PRO A 599 -1.33 -5.89 -39.23
CA PRO A 599 -1.89 -6.01 -37.90
C PRO A 599 -1.85 -7.45 -37.41
N VAL A 600 -1.79 -7.64 -36.09
CA VAL A 600 -1.84 -8.96 -35.46
C VAL A 600 -3.29 -9.34 -35.20
N LEU A 601 -3.71 -10.50 -35.71
CA LEU A 601 -5.02 -11.07 -35.40
C LEU A 601 -4.89 -11.93 -34.14
N GLN A 602 -5.54 -11.52 -33.06
CA GLN A 602 -5.50 -12.22 -31.78
C GLN A 602 -6.91 -12.34 -31.20
N SER A 603 -7.37 -13.57 -30.96
CA SER A 603 -8.71 -13.85 -30.41
C SER A 603 -9.87 -13.18 -31.16
N GLY A 604 -9.73 -12.98 -32.47
CA GLY A 604 -10.73 -12.31 -33.31
C GLY A 604 -10.60 -10.79 -33.39
N ASP A 605 -9.69 -10.19 -32.62
CA ASP A 605 -9.38 -8.76 -32.67
C ASP A 605 -8.23 -8.42 -33.60
N LEU A 606 -8.25 -7.20 -34.12
CA LEU A 606 -7.18 -6.60 -34.92
C LEU A 606 -6.31 -5.68 -34.06
N LEU A 607 -5.09 -6.11 -33.75
CA LEU A 607 -4.13 -5.36 -32.94
C LEU A 607 -3.09 -4.63 -33.80
N VAL A 608 -2.80 -3.38 -33.44
CA VAL A 608 -1.78 -2.52 -34.07
C VAL A 608 -0.90 -1.84 -33.03
N ASP A 609 0.12 -1.12 -33.49
CA ASP A 609 1.08 -0.40 -32.65
C ASP A 609 0.39 0.46 -31.59
N GLY A 610 0.88 0.37 -30.35
CA GLY A 610 0.30 1.07 -29.20
C GLY A 610 0.39 2.59 -29.31
N GLY A 611 1.33 3.12 -30.11
CA GLY A 611 1.53 4.55 -30.31
C GLY A 611 0.33 5.27 -30.91
N VAL A 612 -0.62 4.53 -31.49
CA VAL A 612 -1.90 5.07 -31.97
C VAL A 612 -2.76 5.63 -30.83
N LEU A 613 -2.77 4.98 -29.66
CA LEU A 613 -3.57 5.40 -28.51
C LEU A 613 -2.72 5.91 -27.33
N ASN A 614 -1.56 5.32 -27.11
CA ASN A 614 -0.71 5.60 -25.96
C ASN A 614 0.78 5.40 -26.30
N ASN A 615 1.42 6.49 -26.76
CA ASN A 615 2.83 6.45 -27.16
C ASN A 615 3.79 6.40 -25.98
N LEU A 616 3.37 6.84 -24.79
CA LEU A 616 4.16 6.85 -23.56
C LEU A 616 3.26 6.47 -22.36
N PRO A 617 3.16 5.18 -22.01
CA PRO A 617 2.12 4.65 -21.12
C PRO A 617 2.41 4.87 -19.63
N ILE A 618 2.48 6.14 -19.22
CA ILE A 618 2.68 6.59 -17.83
C ILE A 618 1.47 6.21 -16.96
N ASP A 619 0.27 6.46 -17.46
CA ASP A 619 -1.00 6.07 -16.84
C ASP A 619 -1.03 4.58 -16.48
N ILE A 620 -0.66 3.70 -17.42
CA ILE A 620 -0.61 2.26 -17.17
C ILE A 620 0.41 1.89 -16.09
N MET A 621 1.59 2.49 -16.13
CA MET A 621 2.61 2.24 -15.10
C MET A 621 2.10 2.64 -13.71
N ASN A 622 1.44 3.81 -13.61
CA ASN A 622 0.85 4.30 -12.38
C ASN A 622 -0.28 3.38 -11.87
N ASP A 623 -1.14 2.89 -12.77
CA ASP A 623 -2.28 2.04 -12.42
C ASP A 623 -1.84 0.65 -11.97
N LEU A 624 -0.85 0.04 -12.65
CA LEU A 624 -0.32 -1.28 -12.28
C LEU A 624 0.56 -1.22 -11.02
N TYR A 625 1.30 -0.13 -10.82
CA TYR A 625 2.35 -0.03 -9.80
C TYR A 625 2.28 1.29 -9.02
N ALA A 626 1.10 1.56 -8.45
CA ALA A 626 0.83 2.77 -7.68
C ALA A 626 1.87 3.03 -6.58
N GLY A 627 2.36 4.27 -6.54
CA GLY A 627 3.35 4.75 -5.57
C GLY A 627 4.80 4.62 -6.00
N GLY A 628 5.11 3.92 -7.11
CA GLY A 628 6.45 3.89 -7.68
C GLY A 628 6.93 5.26 -8.19
N LYS A 629 8.24 5.46 -8.19
CA LYS A 629 8.90 6.62 -8.80
C LYS A 629 8.96 6.41 -10.32
N ILE A 630 8.04 7.03 -11.04
CA ILE A 630 7.97 6.89 -12.50
C ILE A 630 9.02 7.77 -13.17
N ILE A 631 9.90 7.15 -13.95
CA ILE A 631 10.88 7.75 -14.85
C ILE A 631 10.35 7.56 -16.27
N ALA A 632 9.90 8.65 -16.90
CA ALA A 632 9.32 8.60 -18.24
C ALA A 632 10.29 9.17 -19.27
N VAL A 633 10.57 8.41 -20.33
CA VAL A 633 11.48 8.80 -21.42
C VAL A 633 10.69 9.02 -22.70
N ASP A 634 10.53 10.29 -23.06
CA ASP A 634 9.79 10.73 -24.24
C ASP A 634 10.75 11.07 -25.38
N ILE A 635 10.54 10.40 -26.51
CA ILE A 635 11.28 10.60 -27.78
C ILE A 635 10.39 11.20 -28.86
N SER A 636 9.23 11.74 -28.48
CA SER A 636 8.27 12.37 -29.39
C SER A 636 8.65 13.85 -29.58
N PRO A 637 9.04 14.29 -30.78
CA PRO A 637 9.36 15.70 -31.00
C PRO A 637 8.11 16.58 -30.87
N LYS A 638 8.27 17.73 -30.19
CA LYS A 638 7.24 18.77 -30.04
C LYS A 638 6.85 19.36 -31.39
N VAL A 639 7.82 19.50 -32.28
CA VAL A 639 7.64 19.97 -33.65
C VAL A 639 8.25 18.90 -34.54
N ASP A 640 7.42 18.19 -35.29
CA ASP A 640 7.82 17.13 -36.24
C ASP A 640 7.37 17.55 -37.63
N LEU A 641 8.14 17.22 -38.65
CA LEU A 641 7.86 17.58 -40.05
C LEU A 641 7.80 19.10 -40.34
N ALA A 642 8.33 19.95 -39.44
CA ALA A 642 8.42 21.38 -39.73
C ALA A 642 9.43 21.65 -40.85
N ASN A 643 8.97 22.39 -41.85
CA ASN A 643 9.81 22.91 -42.92
C ASN A 643 9.73 24.45 -42.87
N ASN A 644 10.88 25.12 -42.95
CA ASN A 644 10.96 26.59 -42.83
C ASN A 644 10.62 27.35 -44.12
N GLU A 645 10.01 26.71 -45.13
CA GLU A 645 9.63 27.39 -46.38
C GLU A 645 8.20 27.07 -46.84
N SER A 646 7.44 28.14 -47.04
CA SER A 646 6.01 28.23 -47.36
C SER A 646 5.70 28.03 -48.85
N HIS A 647 6.22 26.97 -49.48
CA HIS A 647 6.20 26.88 -50.95
C HIS A 647 5.74 25.56 -51.58
N PHE A 648 4.86 24.75 -50.96
CA PHE A 648 4.32 23.57 -51.66
C PHE A 648 2.85 23.28 -51.33
N ILE A 649 1.92 24.03 -51.92
CA ILE A 649 0.46 23.76 -51.83
C ILE A 649 0.01 22.74 -52.91
N SER A 650 0.76 22.60 -54.01
CA SER A 650 0.53 21.54 -55.02
C SER A 650 1.84 21.12 -55.71
N THR A 651 2.29 19.89 -55.51
CA THR A 651 3.47 19.32 -56.16
C THR A 651 3.11 18.04 -56.91
N SER A 652 3.55 17.91 -58.16
CA SER A 652 3.42 16.64 -58.89
C SER A 652 4.48 15.64 -58.39
N GLY A 653 4.10 14.37 -58.25
CA GLY A 653 5.02 13.32 -57.80
C GLY A 653 6.28 13.20 -58.67
N LEU A 654 6.16 13.46 -59.98
CA LEU A 654 7.29 13.47 -60.91
C LEU A 654 8.26 14.63 -60.63
N ARG A 655 7.75 15.82 -60.26
CA ARG A 655 8.59 16.98 -59.91
C ARG A 655 9.35 16.76 -58.60
N LEU A 656 8.72 16.10 -57.63
CA LEU A 656 9.37 15.68 -56.38
C LEU A 656 10.45 14.61 -56.62
N LEU A 657 10.18 13.64 -57.49
CA LEU A 657 11.15 12.61 -57.90
C LEU A 657 12.38 13.25 -58.56
N LEU A 658 12.17 14.13 -59.55
CA LEU A 658 13.24 14.84 -60.25
C LEU A 658 14.01 15.77 -59.31
N ALA A 659 13.35 16.40 -58.34
CA ALA A 659 14.01 17.20 -57.31
C ALA A 659 14.92 16.36 -56.41
N ARG A 660 14.53 15.10 -56.11
CA ARG A 660 15.30 14.17 -55.27
C ARG A 660 16.54 13.60 -55.98
N LEU A 661 16.55 13.61 -57.32
CA LEU A 661 17.65 13.12 -58.16
C LEU A 661 18.70 14.21 -58.48
N ASN A 662 18.45 15.48 -58.13
CA ASN A 662 19.38 16.57 -58.40
C ASN A 662 20.46 16.69 -57.31
N PRO A 663 21.74 16.36 -57.60
CA PRO A 663 22.82 16.38 -56.61
C PRO A 663 23.28 17.80 -56.21
N PHE A 664 22.90 18.84 -56.95
CA PHE A 664 23.32 20.23 -56.71
C PHE A 664 22.32 21.06 -55.87
N ARG A 665 21.17 20.48 -55.50
CA ARG A 665 20.15 21.16 -54.71
C ARG A 665 20.39 20.95 -53.21
N ARG A 666 20.17 21.98 -52.38
CA ARG A 666 20.10 21.81 -50.92
C ARG A 666 19.02 20.77 -50.60
N LYS A 667 19.34 19.78 -49.76
CA LYS A 667 18.40 18.75 -49.33
C LYS A 667 17.37 19.38 -48.39
N ASP A 668 16.30 19.93 -48.96
CA ASP A 668 15.11 20.30 -48.20
C ASP A 668 14.48 19.01 -47.63
N TYR A 669 14.11 18.98 -46.35
CA TYR A 669 13.42 17.82 -45.77
C TYR A 669 11.99 17.78 -46.30
N ILE A 670 11.70 16.77 -47.13
CA ILE A 670 10.36 16.51 -47.65
C ILE A 670 9.82 15.28 -46.92
N PRO A 671 8.76 15.43 -46.10
CA PRO A 671 8.19 14.30 -45.37
C PRO A 671 7.63 13.28 -46.36
N SER A 672 7.91 12.00 -46.14
CA SER A 672 7.34 10.94 -46.95
C SER A 672 5.87 10.74 -46.63
N ILE A 673 5.12 10.07 -47.52
CA ILE A 673 3.73 9.63 -47.23
C ILE A 673 3.68 8.86 -45.91
N PHE A 674 4.71 8.05 -45.65
CA PHE A 674 4.84 7.31 -44.41
C PHE A 674 4.98 8.21 -43.19
N ASP A 675 5.85 9.22 -43.25
CA ASP A 675 6.04 10.17 -42.14
C ASP A 675 4.74 10.91 -41.82
N ILE A 676 3.98 11.31 -42.85
CA ILE A 676 2.68 11.99 -42.70
C ILE A 676 1.64 11.06 -42.06
N VAL A 677 1.50 9.83 -42.57
CA VAL A 677 0.51 8.86 -42.05
C VAL A 677 0.85 8.45 -40.60
N SER A 678 2.11 8.10 -40.34
CA SER A 678 2.60 7.72 -39.00
C SER A 678 2.42 8.86 -37.99
N ARG A 679 2.77 10.10 -38.36
CA ARG A 679 2.57 11.27 -37.51
C ARG A 679 1.08 11.55 -37.26
N SER A 680 0.24 11.41 -38.28
CA SER A 680 -1.21 11.65 -38.15
C SER A 680 -1.87 10.66 -37.18
N MET A 681 -1.44 9.40 -37.19
CA MET A 681 -1.97 8.35 -36.31
C MET A 681 -1.54 8.51 -34.85
N THR A 682 -0.30 8.97 -34.62
CA THR A 682 0.28 9.07 -33.26
C THR A 682 0.05 10.43 -32.60
N LEU A 683 -0.39 11.45 -33.35
CA LEU A 683 -0.50 12.84 -32.89
C LEU A 683 -1.35 12.99 -31.62
N ALA A 684 -2.51 12.34 -31.56
CA ALA A 684 -3.41 12.44 -30.41
C ALA A 684 -2.78 11.83 -29.14
N ALA A 685 -2.14 10.66 -29.28
CA ALA A 685 -1.47 9.97 -28.18
C ALA A 685 -0.26 10.77 -27.66
N VAL A 686 0.55 11.33 -28.55
CA VAL A 686 1.69 12.21 -28.20
C VAL A 686 1.19 13.49 -27.52
N ASN A 687 0.09 14.07 -28.00
CA ASN A 687 -0.47 15.25 -27.36
C ASN A 687 -1.00 14.93 -25.96
N LYS A 688 -1.65 13.77 -25.76
CA LYS A 688 -2.10 13.30 -24.44
C LYS A 688 -0.93 13.19 -23.45
N SER A 689 0.16 12.50 -23.82
CA SER A 689 1.31 12.31 -22.92
C SER A 689 2.02 13.61 -22.54
N MET A 690 1.92 14.64 -23.39
CA MET A 690 2.51 15.96 -23.11
C MET A 690 1.67 16.84 -22.18
N GLN A 691 0.41 16.49 -21.89
CA GLN A 691 -0.46 17.24 -20.99
C GLN A 691 0.07 17.26 -19.55
N SER A 692 -0.20 18.35 -18.82
CA SER A 692 0.30 18.55 -17.45
C SER A 692 -0.14 17.46 -16.47
N ASN A 693 -1.31 16.85 -16.68
CA ASN A 693 -1.85 15.83 -15.80
C ASN A 693 -1.01 14.54 -15.83
N GLU A 694 -0.60 14.07 -17.01
CA GLU A 694 0.28 12.89 -17.14
C GLU A 694 1.66 13.16 -16.55
N LYS A 695 2.24 14.33 -16.83
CA LYS A 695 3.55 14.72 -16.27
C LYS A 695 3.55 14.79 -14.76
N SER A 696 2.43 15.18 -14.14
CA SER A 696 2.31 15.23 -12.68
C SER A 696 2.42 13.87 -11.99
N LEU A 697 2.24 12.76 -12.74
CA LEU A 697 2.42 11.40 -12.22
C LEU A 697 3.90 10.97 -12.22
N THR A 698 4.77 11.68 -12.96
CA THR A 698 6.18 11.32 -13.11
C THR A 698 7.05 11.93 -12.02
N SER A 699 8.01 11.16 -11.52
CA SER A 699 9.09 11.65 -10.66
C SER A 699 10.23 12.27 -11.47
N LEU A 700 10.46 11.77 -12.68
CA LEU A 700 11.42 12.31 -13.64
C LEU A 700 10.85 12.17 -15.05
N TYR A 701 10.72 13.28 -15.78
CA TYR A 701 10.29 13.29 -17.18
C TYR A 701 11.45 13.75 -18.05
N LEU A 702 11.95 12.86 -18.91
CA LEU A 702 13.05 13.13 -19.83
C LEU A 702 12.50 13.28 -21.24
N LEU A 703 12.51 14.51 -21.77
CA LEU A 703 12.22 14.78 -23.18
C LEU A 703 13.53 14.85 -23.96
N LEU A 704 13.78 13.87 -24.82
CA LEU A 704 15.05 13.78 -25.55
C LEU A 704 15.00 14.61 -26.85
N PRO A 705 16.10 15.33 -27.19
CA PRO A 705 16.15 16.22 -28.37
C PRO A 705 16.40 15.44 -29.67
N VAL A 706 15.48 14.56 -30.04
CA VAL A 706 15.58 13.65 -31.22
C VAL A 706 14.85 14.18 -32.46
N ASP A 707 14.52 15.47 -32.50
CA ASP A 707 13.80 16.13 -33.60
C ASP A 707 14.56 16.09 -34.94
N THR A 708 15.88 16.06 -34.89
CA THR A 708 16.75 15.97 -36.07
C THR A 708 16.91 14.55 -36.63
N VAL A 709 16.44 13.53 -35.90
CA VAL A 709 16.59 12.12 -36.26
C VAL A 709 15.31 11.61 -36.89
N GLY A 710 15.40 11.01 -38.09
CA GLY A 710 14.24 10.35 -38.71
C GLY A 710 13.84 9.06 -38.00
N THR A 711 12.55 8.73 -37.95
CA THR A 711 12.06 7.47 -37.34
C THR A 711 12.55 6.21 -38.06
N LEU A 712 13.04 6.33 -39.30
CA LEU A 712 13.60 5.24 -40.11
C LEU A 712 15.13 5.34 -40.29
N GLU A 713 15.82 6.20 -39.53
CA GLU A 713 17.24 6.52 -39.72
C GLU A 713 18.20 5.57 -38.95
N TYR A 714 18.27 4.30 -39.36
CA TYR A 714 19.08 3.26 -38.70
C TYR A 714 20.58 3.24 -39.07
N GLN A 715 21.11 4.34 -39.62
CA GLN A 715 22.50 4.42 -40.11
C GLN A 715 23.49 4.89 -39.03
N HIS A 716 23.03 5.70 -38.07
CA HIS A 716 23.87 6.38 -37.09
C HIS A 716 23.44 6.07 -35.64
N LEU A 717 23.21 4.80 -35.33
CA LEU A 717 22.65 4.36 -34.05
C LEU A 717 23.47 4.82 -32.83
N GLU A 718 24.81 4.72 -32.89
CA GLU A 718 25.69 5.17 -31.80
C GLU A 718 25.51 6.66 -31.47
N LYS A 719 25.38 7.51 -32.51
CA LYS A 719 25.13 8.95 -32.30
C LYS A 719 23.79 9.21 -31.60
N ILE A 720 22.78 8.39 -31.88
CA ILE A 720 21.46 8.50 -31.23
C ILE A 720 21.56 8.09 -29.75
N VAL A 721 22.34 7.04 -29.44
CA VAL A 721 22.64 6.63 -28.05
C VAL A 721 23.38 7.75 -27.32
N ASP A 722 24.44 8.31 -27.91
CA ASP A 722 25.22 9.40 -27.31
C ASP A 722 24.38 10.66 -27.05
N LEU A 723 23.47 10.98 -27.97
CA LEU A 723 22.51 12.07 -27.82
C LEU A 723 21.56 11.81 -26.64
N GLY A 724 21.05 10.59 -26.51
CA GLY A 724 20.24 10.17 -25.36
C GLY A 724 20.99 10.34 -24.04
N TYR A 725 22.22 9.83 -23.97
CA TYR A 725 23.06 9.88 -22.77
C TYR A 725 23.41 11.32 -22.37
N SER A 726 23.95 12.11 -23.31
CA SER A 726 24.39 13.48 -23.05
C SER A 726 23.24 14.42 -22.64
N SER A 727 22.02 14.17 -23.14
CA SER A 727 20.84 14.94 -22.78
C SER A 727 20.22 14.52 -21.44
N SER A 728 20.38 13.25 -21.01
CA SER A 728 19.77 12.76 -19.76
C SER A 728 20.69 12.80 -18.55
N ILE A 729 22.01 12.62 -18.71
CA ILE A 729 22.93 12.37 -17.58
C ILE A 729 22.86 13.44 -16.49
N ASN A 730 22.78 14.72 -16.87
CA ASN A 730 22.70 15.83 -15.91
C ASN A 730 21.37 15.83 -15.15
N GLU A 731 20.25 15.57 -15.82
CA GLU A 731 18.93 15.57 -15.19
C GLU A 731 18.74 14.35 -14.28
N VAL A 732 19.24 13.18 -14.69
CA VAL A 732 19.31 11.98 -13.84
C VAL A 732 20.16 12.26 -12.60
N THR A 733 21.35 12.84 -12.77
CA THR A 733 22.24 13.16 -11.64
C THR A 733 21.60 14.14 -10.66
N LYS A 734 20.94 15.21 -11.16
CA LYS A 734 20.20 16.16 -10.32
C LYS A 734 19.06 15.48 -9.58
N TRP A 735 18.29 14.65 -10.27
CA TRP A 735 17.18 13.91 -9.67
C TRP A 735 17.64 12.98 -8.55
N CYS A 736 18.75 12.26 -8.74
CA CYS A 736 19.34 11.38 -7.72
C CYS A 736 19.82 12.13 -6.48
N ARG A 737 20.39 13.33 -6.64
CA ARG A 737 20.88 14.16 -5.52
C ARG A 737 19.76 14.82 -4.72
N GLY A 738 18.53 14.83 -5.25
CA GLY A 738 17.43 15.62 -4.72
C GLY A 738 17.65 17.12 -5.00
N ASN A 739 16.58 17.92 -4.92
CA ASN A 739 16.69 19.38 -4.99
C ASN A 739 17.41 19.90 -3.73
N GLU A 740 18.72 19.74 -3.64
CA GLU A 740 19.54 20.71 -2.93
C GLU A 740 19.36 22.02 -3.69
N VAL A 741 18.52 22.88 -3.12
CA VAL A 741 18.56 24.31 -3.38
C VAL A 741 20.02 24.71 -3.13
N VAL A 742 20.73 24.96 -4.22
CA VAL A 742 21.93 25.79 -4.18
C VAL A 742 21.42 27.17 -3.77
N GLU A 743 21.48 27.45 -2.47
CA GLU A 743 21.41 28.82 -1.92
C GLU A 743 22.74 29.53 -2.16
#